data_AF-A0A3L8DTJ9-F1
#
_entry.id   AF-A0A3L8DTJ9-F1
#
_cell.length_a   1.000
_cell.length_b   1.000
_cell.length_c   1.000
_cell.angle_alpha   90.00
_cell.angle_beta   90.00
_cell.angle_gamma   90.00
#
_symmetry.space_group_name_H-M   'P 1'
#
loop_
_entity.id
_entity.type
_entity.pdbx_description
1 polymer ?
#
loop_
_entity_poly.entity_id
_entity_poly.type
_entity_poly.pdbx_seq_one_letter_code
_entity_poly.pdbx_strand_id
1 'polypeptide(L)'
;MDRRSAWLLLVSLLGTLLVAGGVELTFELADNAKECFYQEIEKNVSSTLEFQVVTGGQYDVDVTLEAPNKEIIYSQVKTQFDSHSFIPTMSGVYKACFSNEFSTYSHKLVYMDFQVGDELPLPGLGEHVTVMTQMESSAQEVHKKLISILDYQTHHRLREAQGRKRAEELNERVLWWSVMETACILIIAVGQEQDIPIDINTGKLLDWMTNRRHCKKDWHTSVLAIREKINNAIRDMPAHDGIASLLSGTYINYFYCVKIVEILKETEADTRNLFGRYGSQRMKDWQEVLRLYEKDNVYLAEAAQMLMRNVNYEDLEKKETEYKKSENIAHTEYNALCKQLGITGYSTVRRELMEKIKELAKIYQRIAEKTRSLDKIVEFYCAFVEFTFGQQYDGNTVPVVKHVIEKGNTTTFEYTYGEAPASIIEPPLNIKADEDESVKSNTDADAIDFGSLDLNGEIDFGEEVDLNAGGDIDWGDTGDAEQPAAAQIDYDVSLEESGIVVESAGYEGGTATGPEAYTVLDNPATRSEFINQLFELEAFMKLRLYEFKGDDKNNLLSFSQMQDAAPILQLSTTESTQNMLDNVQVVLSEMLHSNVQHLHNIKHYSRYVDVVAATLKQKLNLIDRMVAEQKCVRQKQEEAQDKIEELRPLLKLVIQRTKELQAEIERDISKRYKNRTVHLTGGVNTL
;
A
#
# COMPACT_ATOMS: atom_id res chain seq x y z
N MET A 1 5.64 75.10 9.24
CA MET A 1 4.86 74.25 10.15
C MET A 1 4.49 75.06 11.36
N ASP A 2 3.20 75.25 11.61
CA ASP A 2 2.71 76.05 12.73
C ASP A 2 3.13 75.44 14.07
N ARG A 3 3.41 76.31 15.04
CA ARG A 3 3.86 75.94 16.39
C ARG A 3 2.85 75.04 17.12
N ARG A 4 1.57 75.08 16.71
CA ARG A 4 0.49 74.18 17.15
C ARG A 4 0.60 72.79 16.54
N SER A 5 1.01 72.67 15.27
CA SER A 5 1.25 71.40 14.60
C SER A 5 2.43 70.65 15.20
N ALA A 6 3.49 71.39 15.60
CA ALA A 6 4.64 70.80 16.30
C ALA A 6 4.27 70.28 17.69
N TRP A 7 3.42 71.00 18.44
CA TRP A 7 2.92 70.54 19.75
C TRP A 7 1.99 69.32 19.65
N LEU A 8 1.12 69.28 18.64
CA LEU A 8 0.25 68.12 18.39
C LEU A 8 1.07 66.88 17.96
N LEU A 9 2.12 67.06 17.16
CA LEU A 9 3.05 65.98 16.83
C LEU A 9 3.82 65.49 18.05
N LEU A 10 4.27 66.40 18.94
CA LEU A 10 5.02 66.02 20.14
C LEU A 10 4.14 65.33 21.18
N VAL A 11 2.88 65.75 21.34
CA VAL A 11 1.88 65.07 22.19
C VAL A 11 1.43 63.75 21.57
N SER A 12 1.31 63.66 20.24
CA SER A 12 1.06 62.39 19.55
C SER A 12 2.23 61.43 19.71
N LEU A 13 3.48 61.91 19.66
CA LEU A 13 4.69 61.11 19.83
C LEU A 13 4.86 60.65 21.29
N LEU A 14 4.51 61.51 22.26
CA LEU A 14 4.52 61.17 23.69
C LEU A 14 3.34 60.26 24.08
N GLY A 15 2.19 60.39 23.40
CA GLY A 15 1.01 59.55 23.60
C GLY A 15 1.14 58.15 22.99
N THR A 16 2.06 57.97 22.03
CA THR A 16 2.41 56.65 21.47
C THR A 16 3.46 55.89 22.29
N LEU A 17 4.01 56.47 23.37
CA LEU A 17 4.67 55.69 24.42
C LEU A 17 3.60 55.01 25.29
N LEU A 18 2.80 54.15 24.67
CA LEU A 18 2.29 52.98 25.35
C LEU A 18 3.53 52.18 25.73
N VAL A 19 3.85 52.17 27.03
CA VAL A 19 4.76 51.19 27.59
C VAL A 19 4.09 49.84 27.35
N ALA A 20 4.41 49.22 26.21
CA ALA A 20 4.06 47.85 25.95
C ALA A 20 4.95 47.02 26.89
N GLY A 21 4.37 46.55 27.99
CA GLY A 21 4.97 45.50 28.80
C GLY A 21 4.87 44.19 28.02
N GLY A 22 5.80 43.97 27.10
CA GLY A 22 6.00 42.66 26.49
C GLY A 22 6.89 41.83 27.42
N VAL A 23 6.38 40.70 27.90
CA VAL A 23 7.16 39.70 28.64
C VAL A 23 7.95 38.82 27.66
N GLU A 24 7.39 38.61 26.46
CA GLU A 24 7.95 37.84 25.35
C GLU A 24 8.45 38.75 24.21
N LEU A 25 9.58 38.38 23.61
CA LEU A 25 10.20 39.10 22.49
C LEU A 25 10.90 38.12 21.53
N THR A 26 10.59 38.23 20.23
CA THR A 26 11.41 37.62 19.18
C THR A 26 12.26 38.69 18.51
N PHE A 27 13.57 38.50 18.48
CA PHE A 27 14.51 39.46 17.88
C PHE A 27 15.51 38.78 16.96
N GLU A 28 16.04 39.56 16.01
CA GLU A 28 17.10 39.13 15.12
C GLU A 28 18.47 39.49 15.72
N LEU A 29 19.31 38.48 15.91
CA LEU A 29 20.66 38.58 16.41
C LEU A 29 21.63 38.41 15.22
N ALA A 30 22.26 39.51 14.81
CA ALA A 30 23.17 39.52 13.67
C ALA A 30 24.39 38.60 13.87
N ASP A 31 25.09 38.29 12.78
CA ASP A 31 26.38 37.60 12.82
C ASP A 31 27.43 38.49 13.52
N ASN A 32 28.31 37.85 14.28
CA ASN A 32 29.34 38.53 15.07
C ASN A 32 28.82 39.62 16.04
N ALA A 33 27.56 39.52 16.49
CA ALA A 33 26.90 40.51 17.33
C ALA A 33 26.48 39.95 18.69
N LYS A 34 26.27 40.86 19.64
CA LYS A 34 25.78 40.56 20.99
C LYS A 34 24.71 41.57 21.38
N GLU A 35 23.54 41.08 21.73
CA GLU A 35 22.39 41.90 22.17
C GLU A 35 22.11 41.62 23.65
N CYS A 36 21.76 42.67 24.41
CA CYS A 36 21.51 42.57 25.85
C CYS A 36 20.21 43.28 26.24
N PHE A 37 19.41 42.58 27.06
CA PHE A 37 18.14 43.03 27.61
C PHE A 37 18.26 43.26 29.11
N TYR A 38 17.59 44.30 29.60
CA TYR A 38 17.70 44.76 30.98
C TYR A 38 16.32 44.77 31.62
N GLN A 39 16.20 44.15 32.79
CA GLN A 39 14.95 44.03 33.52
C GLN A 39 15.15 44.41 34.98
N GLU A 40 14.31 45.31 35.50
CA GLU A 40 14.32 45.67 36.92
C GLU A 40 13.50 44.64 37.70
N ILE A 41 14.12 44.02 38.72
CA ILE A 41 13.54 42.94 39.50
C ILE A 41 13.70 43.24 41.00
N GLU A 42 12.64 43.01 41.78
CA GLU A 42 12.66 43.14 43.23
C GLU A 42 13.21 41.89 43.93
N LYS A 43 13.80 42.09 45.12
CA LYS A 43 14.33 40.99 45.95
C LYS A 43 13.23 39.99 46.31
N ASN A 44 13.58 38.69 46.26
CA ASN A 44 12.70 37.55 46.58
C ASN A 44 11.51 37.34 45.61
N VAL A 45 11.52 37.94 44.41
CA VAL A 45 10.50 37.70 43.38
C VAL A 45 11.00 36.64 42.40
N SER A 46 10.36 35.47 42.35
CA SER A 46 10.74 34.41 41.40
C SER A 46 10.68 34.92 39.97
N SER A 47 11.77 34.76 39.22
CA SER A 47 11.89 35.21 37.84
C SER A 47 12.42 34.07 36.98
N THR A 48 11.94 33.98 35.75
CA THR A 48 12.31 32.92 34.80
C THR A 48 12.78 33.57 33.50
N LEU A 49 13.95 33.14 33.02
CA LEU A 49 14.44 33.47 31.69
C LEU A 49 14.36 32.22 30.82
N GLU A 50 13.52 32.28 29.79
CA GLU A 50 13.38 31.23 28.79
C GLU A 50 13.77 31.77 27.42
N PHE A 51 14.43 30.94 26.62
CA PHE A 51 14.77 31.32 25.26
C PHE A 51 14.80 30.13 24.32
N GLN A 52 14.52 30.40 23.04
CA GLN A 52 14.57 29.42 21.98
C GLN A 52 15.12 30.05 20.70
N VAL A 53 16.11 29.39 20.09
CA VAL A 53 16.59 29.78 18.76
C VAL A 53 15.64 29.23 17.71
N VAL A 54 14.92 30.12 17.03
CA VAL A 54 13.91 29.78 16.03
C VAL A 54 14.57 29.44 14.69
N THR A 55 15.53 30.26 14.25
CA THR A 55 16.24 30.08 12.96
C THR A 55 17.70 30.53 13.03
N GLY A 56 18.53 29.98 12.14
CA GLY A 56 19.91 30.43 11.91
C GLY A 56 20.99 29.42 12.34
N GLY A 57 21.94 29.14 11.44
CA GLY A 57 23.11 28.30 11.73
C GLY A 57 22.75 26.90 12.27
N GLN A 58 23.37 26.52 13.41
CA GLN A 58 23.09 25.27 14.14
C GLN A 58 22.00 25.43 15.20
N TYR A 59 21.20 26.50 15.11
CA TYR A 59 20.18 26.88 16.09
C TYR A 59 20.75 27.08 17.50
N ASP A 60 21.99 27.53 17.64
CA ASP A 60 22.71 27.67 18.91
C ASP A 60 22.91 29.14 19.31
N VAL A 61 23.00 29.50 20.59
CA VAL A 61 23.34 30.87 21.03
C VAL A 61 24.04 30.81 22.39
N ASP A 62 24.92 31.77 22.66
CA ASP A 62 25.55 31.93 23.96
C ASP A 62 24.71 32.89 24.81
N VAL A 63 24.26 32.46 25.99
CA VAL A 63 23.37 33.25 26.86
C VAL A 63 24.04 33.48 28.21
N THR A 64 24.07 34.73 28.66
CA THR A 64 24.62 35.10 29.96
C THR A 64 23.65 36.01 30.71
N LEU A 65 23.34 35.66 31.95
CA LEU A 65 22.49 36.44 32.85
C LEU A 65 23.34 36.97 34.02
N GLU A 66 23.37 38.29 34.15
CA GLU A 66 24.20 39.05 35.09
C GLU A 66 23.29 39.77 36.11
N ALA A 67 23.60 39.61 37.40
CA ALA A 67 22.92 40.27 38.51
C ALA A 67 23.40 41.73 38.70
N PRO A 68 22.69 42.56 39.49
CA PRO A 68 23.04 43.98 39.67
C PRO A 68 24.45 44.23 40.26
N ASN A 69 25.01 43.25 40.97
CA ASN A 69 26.37 43.24 41.51
C ASN A 69 27.45 42.80 40.49
N LYS A 70 27.07 42.57 39.23
CA LYS A 70 27.91 42.02 38.15
C LYS A 70 28.31 40.56 38.33
N GLU A 71 27.61 39.83 39.18
CA GLU A 71 27.78 38.38 39.31
C GLU A 71 27.00 37.66 38.20
N ILE A 72 27.63 36.71 37.53
CA ILE A 72 26.97 35.89 36.51
C ILE A 72 26.19 34.81 37.22
N ILE A 73 24.87 34.90 37.20
CA ILE A 73 23.97 33.94 37.86
C ILE A 73 23.69 32.74 36.96
N TYR A 74 23.77 32.93 35.65
CA TYR A 74 23.54 31.87 34.67
C TYR A 74 24.33 32.14 33.38
N SER A 75 24.95 31.11 32.83
CA SER A 75 25.74 31.19 31.61
C SER A 75 25.70 29.87 30.87
N GLN A 76 25.30 29.92 29.60
CA GLN A 76 25.30 28.78 28.70
C GLN A 76 25.97 29.14 27.38
N VAL A 77 26.61 28.14 26.78
CA VAL A 77 27.37 28.27 25.52
C VAL A 77 26.77 27.32 24.50
N LYS A 78 26.47 27.82 23.31
CA LYS A 78 25.92 27.08 22.16
C LYS A 78 24.67 26.26 22.49
N THR A 79 23.76 26.85 23.24
CA THR A 79 22.47 26.23 23.60
C THR A 79 21.37 26.60 22.62
N GLN A 80 20.48 25.66 22.33
CA GLN A 80 19.36 25.87 21.40
C GLN A 80 18.08 26.34 22.10
N PHE A 81 17.85 25.81 23.28
CA PHE A 81 16.72 26.07 24.14
C PHE A 81 17.16 25.83 25.58
N ASP A 82 16.81 26.73 26.49
CA ASP A 82 16.92 26.50 27.93
C ASP A 82 15.93 27.42 28.67
N SER A 83 15.54 27.01 29.87
CA SER A 83 14.65 27.77 30.77
C SER A 83 15.24 27.77 32.17
N HIS A 84 15.56 28.95 32.68
CA HIS A 84 16.25 29.14 33.96
C HIS A 84 15.40 29.99 34.91
N SER A 85 14.85 29.35 35.95
CA SER A 85 14.18 30.03 37.05
C SER A 85 15.14 30.33 38.20
N PHE A 86 15.15 31.57 38.68
CA PHE A 86 16.02 32.03 39.77
C PHE A 86 15.27 32.95 40.75
N ILE A 87 15.81 33.06 41.97
CA ILE A 87 15.29 33.96 43.01
C ILE A 87 16.32 35.09 43.25
N PRO A 88 15.98 36.36 42.94
CA PRO A 88 16.82 37.53 43.15
C PRO A 88 17.23 37.73 44.60
N THR A 89 18.54 37.76 44.88
CA THR A 89 19.10 38.02 46.21
C THR A 89 19.10 39.52 46.58
N MET A 90 19.04 40.39 45.57
CA MET A 90 19.04 41.84 45.70
C MET A 90 18.11 42.48 44.66
N SER A 91 17.47 43.59 45.02
CA SER A 91 16.67 44.37 44.07
C SER A 91 17.59 45.15 43.14
N GLY A 92 17.30 45.17 41.84
CA GLY A 92 18.03 45.98 40.88
C GLY A 92 17.83 45.52 39.44
N VAL A 93 18.65 46.05 38.54
CA VAL A 93 18.60 45.73 37.10
C VAL A 93 19.41 44.47 36.81
N TYR A 94 18.72 43.42 36.39
CA TYR A 94 19.30 42.20 35.86
C TYR A 94 19.49 42.34 34.35
N LYS A 95 20.55 41.71 33.81
CA LYS A 95 20.95 41.85 32.41
C LYS A 95 21.10 40.48 31.77
N ALA A 96 20.26 40.17 30.78
CA ALA A 96 20.33 38.97 29.96
C ALA A 96 20.97 39.32 28.61
N CYS A 97 22.07 38.67 28.24
CA CYS A 97 22.73 38.88 26.96
C CYS A 97 22.77 37.61 26.12
N PHE A 98 22.57 37.80 24.82
CA PHE A 98 22.64 36.77 23.79
C PHE A 98 23.78 37.12 22.83
N SER A 99 24.74 36.22 22.67
CA SER A 99 25.90 36.42 21.80
C SER A 99 25.89 35.41 20.65
N ASN A 100 26.10 35.95 19.45
CA ASN A 100 26.33 35.21 18.20
C ASN A 100 27.71 35.54 17.61
N GLU A 101 28.66 35.95 18.46
CA GLU A 101 30.04 36.29 18.07
C GLU A 101 30.77 35.14 17.36
N PHE A 102 30.36 33.89 17.62
CA PHE A 102 30.96 32.71 17.02
C PHE A 102 30.46 32.39 15.59
N SER A 103 29.34 32.96 15.14
CA SER A 103 28.86 32.75 13.77
C SER A 103 29.31 33.87 12.87
N THR A 104 30.10 33.53 11.84
CA THR A 104 30.69 34.51 10.90
C THR A 104 29.79 34.84 9.70
N TYR A 105 28.69 34.12 9.53
CA TYR A 105 27.86 34.22 8.31
C TYR A 105 26.35 34.08 8.54
N SER A 106 25.93 33.51 9.68
CA SER A 106 24.52 33.27 9.96
C SER A 106 24.01 34.17 11.08
N HIS A 107 23.08 35.07 10.74
CA HIS A 107 22.20 35.71 11.71
C HIS A 107 21.25 34.67 12.34
N LYS A 108 20.76 34.98 13.53
CA LYS A 108 19.89 34.10 14.32
C LYS A 108 18.62 34.82 14.69
N LEU A 109 17.50 34.10 14.71
CA LEU A 109 16.25 34.60 15.25
C LEU A 109 16.03 33.94 16.60
N VAL A 110 16.04 34.74 17.66
CA VAL A 110 15.92 34.25 19.04
C VAL A 110 14.61 34.74 19.63
N TYR A 111 13.81 33.78 20.09
CA TYR A 111 12.68 34.02 20.97
C TYR A 111 13.19 34.05 22.41
N MET A 112 12.83 35.07 23.17
CA MET A 112 13.13 35.19 24.60
C MET A 112 11.84 35.55 25.33
N ASP A 113 11.67 34.92 26.48
CA ASP A 113 10.64 35.24 27.46
C ASP A 113 11.31 35.51 28.80
N PHE A 114 11.12 36.72 29.34
CA PHE A 114 11.71 37.13 30.61
C PHE A 114 10.62 37.48 31.62
N GLN A 115 10.14 36.44 32.29
CA GLN A 115 9.06 36.51 33.27
C GLN A 115 9.57 37.00 34.63
N VAL A 116 8.91 38.00 35.20
CA VAL A 116 9.22 38.56 36.54
C VAL A 116 8.00 38.46 37.43
N GLY A 117 8.08 37.63 38.47
CA GLY A 117 7.01 37.41 39.44
C GLY A 117 5.91 36.48 38.93
N ASP A 118 4.89 36.30 39.78
CA ASP A 118 3.65 35.64 39.38
C ASP A 118 2.75 36.65 38.65
N GLU A 119 2.05 36.21 37.59
CA GLU A 119 1.08 37.07 36.90
C GLU A 119 0.01 37.61 37.86
N LEU A 120 -0.38 38.87 37.64
CA LEU A 120 -1.36 39.56 38.47
C LEU A 120 -2.66 38.75 38.54
N PRO A 121 -3.23 38.51 39.75
CA PRO A 121 -4.50 37.84 39.87
C PRO A 121 -5.61 38.63 39.18
N LEU A 122 -6.72 37.95 38.87
CA LEU A 122 -7.90 38.54 38.24
C LEU A 122 -8.26 39.90 38.89
N PRO A 123 -8.53 40.95 38.09
CA PRO A 123 -8.85 42.27 38.62
C PRO A 123 -10.06 42.19 39.56
N GLY A 124 -9.88 42.62 40.81
CA GLY A 124 -10.90 42.56 41.87
C GLY A 124 -10.69 41.49 42.94
N LEU A 125 -9.84 40.47 42.70
CA LEU A 125 -9.53 39.43 43.71
C LEU A 125 -8.35 39.79 44.63
N GLY A 126 -7.45 40.67 44.19
CA GLY A 126 -6.22 41.00 44.95
C GLY A 126 -6.39 42.02 46.09
N GLU A 127 -7.54 42.68 46.20
CA GLU A 127 -7.76 43.80 47.13
C GLU A 127 -8.40 43.39 48.48
N HIS A 128 -8.85 42.13 48.60
CA HIS A 128 -9.48 41.61 49.80
C HIS A 128 -8.55 40.62 50.52
N VAL A 129 -7.94 41.05 51.63
CA VAL A 129 -7.13 40.21 52.54
C VAL A 129 -8.05 39.35 53.43
N THR A 130 -9.01 38.65 52.81
CA THR A 130 -9.91 37.70 53.48
C THR A 130 -9.84 36.36 52.78
N VAL A 131 -10.13 35.28 53.53
CA VAL A 131 -10.19 33.90 53.02
C VAL A 131 -11.00 33.88 51.73
N MET A 132 -10.37 33.46 50.62
CA MET A 132 -11.04 33.38 49.32
C MET A 132 -12.31 32.54 49.43
N THR A 133 -13.39 33.00 48.81
CA THR A 133 -14.57 32.15 48.64
C THR A 133 -14.24 30.98 47.72
N GLN A 134 -14.98 29.87 47.84
CA GLN A 134 -14.78 28.68 47.01
C GLN A 134 -14.85 29.00 45.50
N MET A 135 -15.72 29.95 45.12
CA MET A 135 -15.86 30.45 43.75
C MET A 135 -14.60 31.20 43.28
N GLU A 136 -14.04 32.08 44.12
CA GLU A 136 -12.83 32.85 43.80
C GLU A 136 -11.61 31.95 43.65
N SER A 137 -11.46 30.94 44.52
CA SER A 137 -10.38 29.95 44.42
C SER A 137 -10.47 29.14 43.12
N SER A 138 -11.68 28.72 42.74
CA SER A 138 -11.91 28.00 41.49
C SER A 138 -11.63 28.89 40.26
N ALA A 139 -12.07 30.15 40.28
CA ALA A 139 -11.80 31.09 39.20
C ALA A 139 -10.29 31.37 39.01
N GLN A 140 -9.54 31.50 40.11
CA GLN A 140 -8.09 31.69 40.06
C GLN A 140 -7.36 30.43 39.56
N GLU A 141 -7.83 29.23 39.94
CA GLU A 141 -7.28 27.98 39.41
C GLU A 141 -7.53 27.83 37.90
N VAL A 142 -8.76 28.12 37.45
CA VAL A 142 -9.11 28.10 36.02
C VAL A 142 -8.25 29.11 35.24
N HIS A 143 -8.06 30.31 35.79
CA HIS A 143 -7.19 31.32 35.17
C HIS A 143 -5.75 30.83 35.02
N LYS A 144 -5.17 30.25 36.08
CA LYS A 144 -3.83 29.67 36.04
C LYS A 144 -3.70 28.55 35.01
N LYS A 145 -4.71 27.68 34.89
CA LYS A 145 -4.74 26.63 33.87
C LYS A 145 -4.88 27.20 32.46
N LEU A 146 -5.67 28.26 32.26
CA LEU A 146 -5.79 28.95 30.96
C LEU A 146 -4.48 29.59 30.52
N ILE A 147 -3.73 30.21 31.43
CA ILE A 147 -2.40 30.76 31.17
C ILE A 147 -1.44 29.64 30.74
N SER A 148 -1.44 28.53 31.48
CA SER A 148 -0.62 27.37 31.11
C SER A 148 -0.99 26.82 29.73
N ILE A 149 -2.28 26.77 29.38
CA ILE A 149 -2.72 26.36 28.03
C ILE A 149 -2.22 27.34 26.97
N LEU A 150 -2.25 28.65 27.24
CA LEU A 150 -1.76 29.67 26.31
C LEU A 150 -0.27 29.52 26.07
N ASP A 151 0.53 29.32 27.12
CA ASP A 151 1.96 29.04 27.04
C ASP A 151 2.27 27.78 26.19
N TYR A 152 1.55 26.68 26.46
CA TYR A 152 1.66 25.48 25.62
C TYR A 152 1.31 25.74 24.14
N GLN A 153 0.28 26.55 23.88
CA GLN A 153 -0.09 26.92 22.50
C GLN A 153 1.00 27.78 21.84
N THR A 154 1.60 28.72 22.56
CA THR A 154 2.70 29.55 22.06
C THR A 154 3.91 28.68 21.71
N HIS A 155 4.30 27.76 22.59
CA HIS A 155 5.38 26.81 22.33
C HIS A 155 5.11 25.91 21.12
N HIS A 156 3.87 25.42 21.00
CA HIS A 156 3.48 24.60 19.85
C HIS A 156 3.57 25.40 18.54
N ARG A 157 3.09 26.65 18.53
CA ARG A 157 3.19 27.54 17.37
C ARG A 157 4.65 27.83 16.98
N LEU A 158 5.54 28.04 17.96
CA LEU A 158 6.97 28.24 17.72
C LEU A 158 7.60 27.00 17.07
N ARG A 159 7.33 25.80 17.59
CA ARG A 159 7.82 24.54 17.00
C ARG A 159 7.28 24.30 15.60
N GLU A 160 6.00 24.58 15.36
CA GLU A 160 5.39 24.46 14.03
C GLU A 160 6.06 25.43 13.05
N ALA A 161 6.27 26.68 13.44
CA ALA A 161 6.96 27.67 12.62
C ALA A 161 8.39 27.24 12.27
N GLN A 162 9.15 26.73 13.24
CA GLN A 162 10.49 26.18 13.01
C GLN A 162 10.46 24.97 12.06
N GLY A 163 9.51 24.05 12.25
CA GLY A 163 9.33 22.88 11.38
C GLY A 163 8.98 23.27 9.96
N ARG A 164 8.05 24.21 9.78
CA ARG A 164 7.63 24.74 8.48
C ARG A 164 8.80 25.39 7.74
N LYS A 165 9.59 26.21 8.43
CA LYS A 165 10.74 26.88 7.83
C LYS A 165 11.79 25.87 7.35
N ARG A 166 12.10 24.86 8.16
CA ARG A 166 13.01 23.77 7.78
C ARG A 166 12.51 22.99 6.58
N ALA A 167 11.21 22.71 6.52
CA ALA A 167 10.60 21.99 5.41
C ALA A 167 10.71 22.77 4.09
N GLU A 168 10.42 24.08 4.11
CA GLU A 168 10.57 24.96 2.95
C GLU A 168 12.02 25.01 2.45
N GLU A 169 13.00 25.17 3.34
CA GLU A 169 14.42 25.19 2.98
C GLU A 169 14.90 23.84 2.41
N LEU A 170 14.43 22.73 2.96
CA LEU A 170 14.77 21.39 2.45
C LEU A 170 14.19 21.20 1.05
N ASN A 171 12.92 21.56 0.86
CA ASN A 171 12.23 21.44 -0.42
C ASN A 171 12.94 22.23 -1.52
N GLU A 172 13.35 23.47 -1.24
CA GLU A 172 14.07 24.29 -2.20
C GLU A 172 15.41 23.65 -2.62
N ARG A 173 16.20 23.14 -1.66
CA ARG A 173 17.48 22.48 -1.96
C ARG A 173 17.31 21.20 -2.77
N VAL A 174 16.33 20.38 -2.41
CA VAL A 174 16.03 19.13 -3.13
C VAL A 174 15.54 19.42 -4.55
N LEU A 175 14.73 20.45 -4.75
CA LEU A 175 14.29 20.90 -6.07
C LEU A 175 15.49 21.26 -6.95
N TRP A 176 16.40 22.10 -6.46
CA TRP A 176 17.59 22.49 -7.22
C TRP A 176 18.51 21.32 -7.54
N TRP A 177 18.70 20.39 -6.59
CA TRP A 177 19.46 19.17 -6.83
C TRP A 177 18.82 18.30 -7.91
N SER A 178 17.51 18.12 -7.87
CA SER A 178 16.74 17.33 -8.84
C SER A 178 16.79 17.96 -10.25
N VAL A 179 16.73 19.29 -10.36
CA VAL A 179 16.89 20.01 -11.63
C VAL A 179 18.29 19.78 -12.20
N MET A 180 19.32 19.85 -11.36
CA MET A 180 20.70 19.60 -11.78
C MET A 180 20.88 18.15 -12.27
N GLU A 181 20.38 17.16 -11.53
CA GLU A 181 20.42 15.74 -11.94
C GLU A 181 19.73 15.53 -13.29
N THR A 182 18.53 16.11 -13.46
CA THR A 182 17.79 16.06 -14.71
C THR A 182 18.59 16.66 -15.87
N ALA A 183 19.23 17.81 -15.65
CA ALA A 183 20.10 18.45 -16.65
C ALA A 183 21.31 17.59 -17.00
N CYS A 184 21.97 16.98 -16.00
CA CYS A 184 23.08 16.05 -16.22
C CYS A 184 22.65 14.83 -17.06
N ILE A 185 21.49 14.24 -16.77
CA ILE A 185 20.94 13.13 -17.56
C ILE A 185 20.70 13.56 -19.01
N LEU A 186 20.12 14.75 -19.24
CA LEU A 186 19.91 15.29 -20.59
C LEU A 186 21.23 15.50 -21.34
N ILE A 187 22.26 16.02 -20.66
CA ILE A 187 23.59 16.22 -21.26
C ILE A 187 24.21 14.87 -21.65
N ILE A 188 24.13 13.87 -20.77
CA ILE A 188 24.63 12.52 -21.05
C ILE A 188 23.85 11.89 -22.22
N ALA A 189 22.52 12.03 -22.24
CA ALA A 189 21.68 11.49 -23.31
C ALA A 189 22.04 12.09 -24.69
N VAL A 190 22.27 13.40 -24.77
CA VAL A 190 22.70 14.07 -26.01
C VAL A 190 24.15 13.70 -26.38
N GLY A 191 25.03 13.54 -25.39
CA GLY A 191 26.43 13.14 -25.61
C GLY A 191 26.60 11.69 -26.07
N GLN A 192 25.73 10.78 -25.62
CA GLN A 192 25.84 9.34 -25.90
C GLN A 192 25.41 8.94 -27.32
N GLU A 193 24.63 9.75 -28.04
CA GLU A 193 24.12 9.38 -29.37
C GLU A 193 25.22 9.09 -30.43
N GLN A 194 26.43 9.62 -30.22
CA GLN A 194 27.52 9.56 -31.18
C GLN A 194 28.35 8.26 -31.10
N ASP A 195 28.47 7.63 -29.92
CA ASP A 195 29.44 6.54 -29.68
C ASP A 195 28.85 5.18 -29.25
N ILE A 196 27.52 5.02 -29.17
CA ILE A 196 26.91 3.74 -28.73
C ILE A 196 27.06 2.64 -29.83
N PRO A 197 27.58 1.44 -29.54
CA PRO A 197 27.52 0.30 -30.46
C PRO A 197 26.06 -0.09 -30.74
N ILE A 198 25.74 -0.44 -31.99
CA ILE A 198 24.37 -0.80 -32.36
C ILE A 198 24.15 -2.28 -32.02
N ASP A 199 23.56 -2.53 -30.86
CA ASP A 199 23.16 -3.87 -30.46
C ASP A 199 21.73 -4.17 -30.94
N ILE A 200 21.56 -5.24 -31.72
CA ILE A 200 20.26 -5.64 -32.27
C ILE A 200 20.00 -7.08 -31.86
N ASN A 201 18.85 -7.32 -31.22
CA ASN A 201 18.40 -8.67 -30.96
C ASN A 201 18.06 -9.36 -32.29
N THR A 202 18.70 -10.51 -32.54
CA THR A 202 18.50 -11.36 -33.72
C THR A 202 17.02 -11.66 -34.01
N GLY A 203 16.19 -11.87 -32.99
CA GLY A 203 14.74 -12.13 -33.14
C GLY A 203 13.90 -10.93 -33.58
N LYS A 204 14.42 -9.70 -33.49
CA LYS A 204 13.72 -8.46 -33.92
C LYS A 204 14.42 -7.78 -35.10
N LEU A 205 15.36 -8.46 -35.75
CA LEU A 205 16.21 -7.89 -36.80
C LEU A 205 15.40 -7.43 -38.02
N LEU A 206 14.44 -8.25 -38.48
CA LEU A 206 13.62 -7.94 -39.64
C LEU A 206 12.69 -6.73 -39.39
N ASP A 207 12.10 -6.65 -38.20
CA ASP A 207 11.25 -5.52 -37.79
C ASP A 207 12.06 -4.23 -37.68
N TRP A 208 13.27 -4.33 -37.11
CA TRP A 208 14.21 -3.21 -37.03
C TRP A 208 14.59 -2.68 -38.42
N MET A 209 14.85 -3.57 -39.37
CA MET A 209 15.17 -3.19 -40.76
C MET A 209 14.00 -2.53 -41.48
N THR A 210 12.79 -3.04 -41.27
CA THR A 210 11.56 -2.52 -41.90
C THR A 210 11.19 -1.15 -41.34
N ASN A 211 11.26 -0.97 -40.02
CA ASN A 211 10.93 0.30 -39.35
C ASN A 211 11.86 1.45 -39.75
N ARG A 212 13.14 1.15 -39.97
CA ARG A 212 14.14 2.14 -40.43
C ARG A 212 14.20 2.32 -41.95
N ARG A 213 13.27 1.68 -42.70
CA ARG A 213 13.17 1.72 -44.18
C ARG A 213 14.41 1.18 -44.91
N HIS A 214 15.20 0.31 -44.28
CA HIS A 214 16.32 -0.36 -44.96
C HIS A 214 15.84 -1.39 -45.98
N CYS A 215 14.63 -1.94 -45.77
CA CYS A 215 13.92 -2.84 -46.68
C CYS A 215 12.46 -2.36 -46.86
N LYS A 216 11.86 -2.62 -48.03
CA LYS A 216 10.42 -2.39 -48.25
C LYS A 216 9.59 -3.53 -47.64
N LYS A 217 8.36 -3.23 -47.21
CA LYS A 217 7.43 -4.23 -46.66
C LYS A 217 7.07 -5.33 -47.66
N ASP A 218 7.06 -5.02 -48.96
CA ASP A 218 6.70 -5.95 -50.06
C ASP A 218 7.88 -6.81 -50.55
N TRP A 219 8.90 -7.03 -49.72
CA TRP A 219 10.08 -7.80 -50.09
C TRP A 219 9.74 -9.27 -50.42
N HIS A 220 8.74 -9.86 -49.77
CA HIS A 220 8.30 -11.24 -50.02
C HIS A 220 7.89 -11.49 -51.48
N THR A 221 7.16 -10.56 -52.09
CA THR A 221 6.73 -10.65 -53.50
C THR A 221 7.93 -10.56 -54.44
N SER A 222 8.91 -9.73 -54.09
CA SER A 222 10.16 -9.59 -54.85
C SER A 222 11.03 -10.85 -54.75
N VAL A 223 11.10 -11.49 -53.56
CA VAL A 223 11.82 -12.77 -53.38
C VAL A 223 11.21 -13.87 -54.23
N LEU A 224 9.88 -13.98 -54.31
CA LEU A 224 9.21 -14.99 -55.14
C LEU A 224 9.58 -14.86 -56.63
N ALA A 225 9.55 -13.64 -57.16
CA ALA A 225 9.95 -13.36 -58.55
C ALA A 225 11.43 -13.65 -58.80
N ILE A 226 12.30 -13.39 -57.82
CA ILE A 226 13.73 -13.68 -57.90
C ILE A 226 13.96 -15.20 -57.89
N ARG A 227 13.28 -15.95 -57.02
CA ARG A 227 13.36 -17.42 -56.96
C ARG A 227 12.94 -18.08 -58.26
N GLU A 228 11.90 -17.58 -58.92
CA GLU A 228 11.48 -18.08 -60.23
C GLU A 228 12.58 -17.91 -61.29
N LYS A 229 13.25 -16.74 -61.29
CA LYS A 229 14.39 -16.49 -62.18
C LYS A 229 15.62 -17.35 -61.86
N ILE A 230 15.88 -17.60 -60.58
CA ILE A 230 16.94 -18.51 -60.14
C ILE A 230 16.67 -19.94 -60.64
N ASN A 231 15.43 -20.43 -60.48
CA ASN A 231 15.05 -21.76 -60.95
C ASN A 231 15.18 -21.92 -62.47
N ASN A 232 14.92 -20.86 -63.23
CA ASN A 232 15.14 -20.84 -64.68
C ASN A 232 16.65 -20.83 -65.01
N ALA A 233 17.46 -20.06 -64.28
CA ALA A 233 18.90 -19.94 -64.50
C ALA A 233 19.71 -21.20 -64.09
N ILE A 234 19.22 -22.02 -63.15
CA ILE A 234 19.85 -23.28 -62.73
C ILE A 234 19.80 -24.33 -63.86
N ARG A 235 18.80 -24.28 -64.74
CA ARG A 235 18.63 -25.25 -65.83
C ARG A 235 19.76 -25.22 -66.85
N ASP A 236 20.47 -24.08 -66.97
CA ASP A 236 21.53 -23.85 -67.96
C ASP A 236 22.96 -23.98 -67.38
N MET A 237 23.14 -24.68 -66.25
CA MET A 237 24.38 -24.66 -65.47
C MET A 237 25.44 -25.70 -65.93
N PRO A 238 26.74 -25.33 -66.02
CA PRO A 238 27.81 -26.30 -66.30
C PRO A 238 28.14 -27.18 -65.08
N ALA A 239 28.59 -28.40 -65.32
CA ALA A 239 29.06 -29.32 -64.28
C ALA A 239 30.42 -28.87 -63.74
N HIS A 240 30.42 -28.16 -62.61
CA HIS A 240 31.62 -27.75 -61.88
C HIS A 240 31.46 -28.15 -60.40
N ASP A 241 32.44 -28.84 -59.82
CA ASP A 241 32.36 -29.42 -58.47
C ASP A 241 32.10 -28.36 -57.38
N GLY A 242 32.63 -27.15 -57.56
CA GLY A 242 32.38 -26.00 -56.67
C GLY A 242 30.97 -25.44 -56.75
N ILE A 243 30.24 -25.66 -57.85
CA ILE A 243 28.85 -25.21 -58.03
C ILE A 243 27.90 -26.32 -57.56
N ALA A 244 28.22 -27.60 -57.82
CA ALA A 244 27.47 -28.76 -57.36
C ALA A 244 27.41 -28.86 -55.82
N SER A 245 28.50 -28.51 -55.13
CA SER A 245 28.55 -28.46 -53.66
C SER A 245 27.79 -27.27 -53.04
N LEU A 246 27.55 -26.20 -53.80
CA LEU A 246 26.73 -25.06 -53.38
C LEU A 246 25.24 -25.28 -53.67
N LEU A 247 24.92 -26.08 -54.69
CA LEU A 247 23.57 -26.48 -55.07
C LEU A 247 23.01 -27.66 -54.26
N SER A 248 23.86 -28.43 -53.58
CA SER A 248 23.42 -29.58 -52.76
C SER A 248 22.73 -29.17 -51.45
N GLY A 249 22.81 -27.88 -51.07
CA GLY A 249 22.01 -27.29 -50.01
C GLY A 249 20.64 -26.87 -50.52
N THR A 250 19.59 -27.15 -49.76
CA THR A 250 18.16 -26.91 -50.09
C THR A 250 17.78 -25.43 -50.33
N TYR A 251 18.71 -24.48 -50.22
CA TYR A 251 18.41 -23.05 -50.34
C TYR A 251 19.56 -22.24 -50.95
N ILE A 252 19.34 -21.65 -52.12
CA ILE A 252 20.28 -20.74 -52.78
C ILE A 252 19.98 -19.31 -52.31
N ASN A 253 20.89 -18.75 -51.53
CA ASN A 253 20.82 -17.37 -51.05
C ASN A 253 21.58 -16.41 -51.99
N TYR A 254 21.41 -15.11 -51.77
CA TYR A 254 22.11 -14.05 -52.52
C TYR A 254 23.64 -14.22 -52.50
N PHE A 255 24.24 -14.57 -51.36
CA PHE A 255 25.68 -14.74 -51.24
C PHE A 255 26.22 -15.92 -52.07
N TYR A 256 25.43 -16.98 -52.24
CA TYR A 256 25.71 -18.07 -53.17
C TYR A 256 25.58 -17.59 -54.61
N CYS A 257 24.58 -16.77 -54.95
CA CYS A 257 24.47 -16.16 -56.27
C CYS A 257 25.70 -15.31 -56.62
N VAL A 258 26.25 -14.56 -55.66
CA VAL A 258 27.48 -13.77 -55.85
C VAL A 258 28.69 -14.69 -56.11
N LYS A 259 28.86 -15.76 -55.31
CA LYS A 259 29.93 -16.74 -55.50
C LYS A 259 29.79 -17.50 -56.83
N ILE A 260 28.58 -17.85 -57.24
CA ILE A 260 28.29 -18.46 -58.54
C ILE A 260 28.72 -17.51 -59.67
N VAL A 261 28.38 -16.23 -59.57
CA VAL A 261 28.81 -15.22 -60.56
C VAL A 261 30.32 -15.02 -60.56
N GLU A 262 31.00 -15.12 -59.42
CA GLU A 262 32.46 -15.04 -59.33
C GLU A 262 33.14 -16.25 -59.98
N ILE A 263 32.66 -17.46 -59.71
CA ILE A 263 33.14 -18.69 -60.36
C ILE A 263 32.88 -18.66 -61.87
N LEU A 264 31.73 -18.14 -62.30
CA LEU A 264 31.40 -17.96 -63.72
C LEU A 264 32.31 -16.91 -64.40
N LYS A 265 32.74 -15.86 -63.68
CA LYS A 265 33.73 -14.89 -64.20
C LYS A 265 35.09 -15.52 -64.44
N GLU A 266 35.50 -16.46 -63.59
CA GLU A 266 36.77 -17.19 -63.73
C GLU A 266 36.73 -18.22 -64.86
N THR A 267 35.59 -18.89 -65.03
CA THR A 267 35.42 -19.97 -66.04
C THR A 267 35.03 -19.47 -67.45
N GLU A 268 34.36 -18.33 -67.58
CA GLU A 268 33.92 -17.76 -68.89
C GLU A 268 34.73 -16.51 -69.32
N ALA A 269 35.91 -16.29 -68.75
CA ALA A 269 36.76 -15.11 -68.98
C ALA A 269 37.10 -14.84 -70.46
N ASP A 270 37.06 -15.86 -71.32
CA ASP A 270 37.43 -15.79 -72.73
C ASP A 270 36.30 -15.33 -73.68
N THR A 271 35.08 -15.06 -73.18
CA THR A 271 33.92 -14.66 -74.01
C THR A 271 33.58 -13.16 -73.96
N ARG A 272 34.59 -12.30 -73.71
CA ARG A 272 34.39 -10.84 -73.63
C ARG A 272 34.33 -10.22 -75.03
N ASN A 273 33.23 -9.54 -75.34
CA ASN A 273 33.16 -8.70 -76.54
C ASN A 273 33.97 -7.41 -76.35
N LEU A 274 34.40 -6.78 -77.46
CA LEU A 274 35.24 -5.55 -77.57
C LEU A 274 34.79 -4.32 -76.75
N PHE A 275 33.67 -4.37 -76.04
CA PHE A 275 33.15 -3.34 -75.12
C PHE A 275 33.10 -3.78 -73.64
N GLY A 276 33.78 -4.88 -73.29
CA GLY A 276 33.91 -5.34 -71.90
C GLY A 276 32.64 -5.98 -71.30
N ARG A 277 31.59 -6.18 -72.09
CA ARG A 277 30.36 -6.91 -71.70
C ARG A 277 30.51 -8.41 -71.98
N TYR A 278 30.15 -9.24 -71.00
CA TYR A 278 30.14 -10.70 -71.12
C TYR A 278 29.07 -11.16 -72.13
N GLY A 279 29.43 -12.10 -73.01
CA GLY A 279 28.58 -12.52 -74.13
C GLY A 279 27.52 -13.58 -73.79
N SER A 280 27.74 -14.40 -72.76
CA SER A 280 26.87 -15.54 -72.42
C SER A 280 25.51 -15.09 -71.84
N GLN A 281 24.43 -15.74 -72.29
CA GLN A 281 23.07 -15.51 -71.78
C GLN A 281 22.99 -15.84 -70.27
N ARG A 282 23.70 -16.88 -69.85
CA ARG A 282 23.81 -17.35 -68.46
C ARG A 282 24.33 -16.28 -67.52
N MET A 283 25.43 -15.62 -67.90
CA MET A 283 26.03 -14.55 -67.10
C MET A 283 25.08 -13.36 -66.97
N LYS A 284 24.32 -13.04 -68.03
CA LYS A 284 23.30 -11.97 -67.98
C LYS A 284 22.15 -12.33 -67.05
N ASP A 285 21.70 -13.57 -67.07
CA ASP A 285 20.60 -14.03 -66.22
C ASP A 285 20.99 -14.00 -64.73
N TRP A 286 22.20 -14.46 -64.39
CA TRP A 286 22.72 -14.37 -63.01
C TRP A 286 23.06 -12.93 -62.58
N GLN A 287 23.53 -12.07 -63.49
CA GLN A 287 23.70 -10.63 -63.21
C GLN A 287 22.36 -9.92 -62.98
N GLU A 288 21.31 -10.28 -63.71
CA GLU A 288 19.97 -9.73 -63.48
C GLU A 288 19.39 -10.21 -62.15
N VAL A 289 19.62 -11.47 -61.76
CA VAL A 289 19.27 -11.98 -60.43
C VAL A 289 19.96 -11.17 -59.32
N LEU A 290 21.27 -10.91 -59.45
CA LEU A 290 21.99 -10.05 -58.49
C LEU A 290 21.41 -8.64 -58.43
N ARG A 291 21.14 -8.03 -59.59
CA ARG A 291 20.55 -6.68 -59.67
C ARG A 291 19.18 -6.60 -59.00
N LEU A 292 18.37 -7.66 -59.12
CA LEU A 292 17.06 -7.74 -58.47
C LEU A 292 17.15 -7.95 -56.96
N TYR A 293 18.16 -8.69 -56.49
CA TYR A 293 18.43 -8.81 -55.05
C TYR A 293 18.95 -7.51 -54.44
N GLU A 294 19.86 -6.81 -55.13
CA GLU A 294 20.41 -5.53 -54.70
C GLU A 294 19.36 -4.41 -54.73
N LYS A 295 18.40 -4.49 -55.68
CA LYS A 295 17.28 -3.57 -55.73
C LYS A 295 16.46 -3.68 -54.45
N ASP A 296 16.27 -2.54 -53.77
CA ASP A 296 15.53 -2.43 -52.51
C ASP A 296 16.09 -3.29 -51.34
N ASN A 297 17.35 -3.75 -51.43
CA ASN A 297 18.06 -4.57 -50.42
C ASN A 297 17.33 -5.86 -50.01
N VAL A 298 16.65 -6.51 -50.96
CA VAL A 298 15.83 -7.71 -50.70
C VAL A 298 16.65 -8.87 -50.13
N TYR A 299 17.94 -8.97 -50.51
CA TYR A 299 18.87 -9.98 -49.99
C TYR A 299 19.03 -9.92 -48.45
N LEU A 300 18.96 -8.72 -47.89
CA LEU A 300 19.23 -8.48 -46.48
C LEU A 300 18.02 -8.89 -45.62
N ALA A 301 16.81 -8.64 -46.11
CA ALA A 301 15.57 -9.11 -45.49
C ALA A 301 15.47 -10.64 -45.50
N GLU A 302 15.82 -11.28 -46.62
CA GLU A 302 15.84 -12.74 -46.74
C GLU A 302 16.87 -13.36 -45.79
N ALA A 303 18.08 -12.81 -45.75
CA ALA A 303 19.14 -13.26 -44.83
C ALA A 303 18.75 -13.07 -43.36
N ALA A 304 18.12 -11.94 -43.00
CA ALA A 304 17.62 -11.68 -41.66
C ALA A 304 16.49 -12.64 -41.25
N GLN A 305 15.56 -12.96 -42.16
CA GLN A 305 14.50 -13.95 -41.92
C GLN A 305 15.08 -15.35 -41.70
N MET A 306 16.07 -15.75 -42.50
CA MET A 306 16.77 -17.02 -42.33
C MET A 306 17.50 -17.09 -40.98
N LEU A 307 18.20 -16.01 -40.60
CA LEU A 307 18.87 -15.91 -39.30
C LEU A 307 17.87 -16.01 -38.14
N MET A 308 16.74 -15.29 -38.22
CA MET A 308 15.67 -15.37 -37.22
C MET A 308 15.12 -16.79 -37.10
N ARG A 309 14.83 -17.46 -38.22
CA ARG A 309 14.29 -18.83 -38.23
C ARG A 309 15.26 -19.84 -37.64
N ASN A 310 16.56 -19.68 -37.88
CA ASN A 310 17.59 -20.57 -37.35
C ASN A 310 17.85 -20.35 -35.86
N VAL A 311 17.64 -19.14 -35.36
CA VAL A 311 17.85 -18.78 -33.95
C VAL A 311 16.62 -19.07 -33.08
N ASN A 312 15.41 -19.04 -33.65
CA ASN A 312 14.15 -19.19 -32.90
C ASN A 312 13.82 -20.64 -32.49
N TYR A 313 14.82 -21.52 -32.34
CA TYR A 313 14.61 -22.79 -31.66
C TYR A 313 14.58 -22.50 -30.16
N GLU A 314 13.39 -22.19 -29.65
CA GLU A 314 13.19 -21.88 -28.23
C GLU A 314 13.57 -23.09 -27.37
N ASP A 315 14.36 -22.80 -26.35
CA ASP A 315 14.86 -23.76 -25.37
C ASP A 315 13.67 -24.34 -24.57
N LEU A 316 13.26 -25.56 -24.92
CA LEU A 316 12.17 -26.28 -24.25
C LEU A 316 12.41 -26.41 -22.73
N GLU A 317 13.68 -26.36 -22.32
CA GLU A 317 14.11 -26.41 -20.92
C GLU A 317 13.62 -25.19 -20.12
N LYS A 318 13.62 -23.99 -20.72
CA LYS A 318 13.11 -22.78 -20.04
C LYS A 318 11.60 -22.88 -19.79
N LYS A 319 10.83 -23.37 -20.77
CA LYS A 319 9.39 -23.56 -20.63
C LYS A 319 9.05 -24.58 -19.54
N GLU A 320 9.79 -25.68 -19.43
CA GLU A 320 9.60 -26.65 -18.34
C GLU A 320 9.82 -26.00 -16.97
N THR A 321 10.88 -25.19 -16.81
CA THR A 321 11.14 -24.51 -15.54
C THR A 321 10.08 -23.47 -15.19
N GLU A 322 9.49 -22.79 -16.16
CA GLU A 322 8.40 -21.82 -15.96
C GLU A 322 7.12 -22.51 -15.52
N TYR A 323 6.71 -23.60 -16.20
CA TYR A 323 5.54 -24.38 -15.79
C TYR A 323 5.71 -24.99 -14.40
N LYS A 324 6.91 -25.49 -14.06
CA LYS A 324 7.22 -26.03 -12.72
C LYS A 324 7.16 -24.96 -11.62
N LYS A 325 7.60 -23.73 -11.91
CA LYS A 325 7.47 -22.61 -10.97
C LYS A 325 6.00 -22.24 -10.76
N SER A 326 5.22 -22.16 -11.84
CA SER A 326 3.79 -21.87 -11.77
C SER A 326 3.01 -22.95 -11.02
N GLU A 327 3.33 -24.23 -11.23
CA GLU A 327 2.80 -25.39 -10.49
C GLU A 327 3.04 -25.26 -8.98
N ASN A 328 4.28 -24.97 -8.56
CA ASN A 328 4.62 -24.84 -7.15
C ASN A 328 3.86 -23.69 -6.48
N ILE A 329 3.71 -22.55 -7.17
CA ILE A 329 2.95 -21.40 -6.68
C ILE A 329 1.49 -21.80 -6.47
N ALA A 330 0.86 -22.39 -7.49
CA ALA A 330 -0.54 -22.84 -7.41
C ALA A 330 -0.76 -23.87 -6.27
N HIS A 331 0.19 -24.79 -6.07
CA HIS A 331 0.15 -25.74 -4.95
C HIS A 331 0.28 -25.06 -3.58
N THR A 332 1.18 -24.08 -3.45
CA THR A 332 1.33 -23.35 -2.17
C THR A 332 0.09 -22.56 -1.82
N GLU A 333 -0.55 -21.92 -2.80
CA GLU A 333 -1.80 -21.20 -2.58
C GLU A 333 -2.97 -22.12 -2.24
N TYR A 334 -3.10 -23.25 -2.94
CA TYR A 334 -4.12 -24.26 -2.63
C TYR A 334 -3.96 -24.79 -1.19
N ASN A 335 -2.72 -25.11 -0.79
CA ASN A 335 -2.42 -25.58 0.55
C ASN A 335 -2.65 -24.51 1.62
N ALA A 336 -2.35 -23.24 1.32
CA ALA A 336 -2.62 -22.12 2.21
C ALA A 336 -4.13 -21.95 2.46
N LEU A 337 -4.93 -21.98 1.40
CA LEU A 337 -6.40 -21.92 1.49
C LEU A 337 -6.97 -23.12 2.25
N CYS A 338 -6.47 -24.33 1.98
CA CYS A 338 -6.88 -25.53 2.73
C CYS A 338 -6.54 -25.42 4.22
N LYS A 339 -5.39 -24.84 4.57
CA LYS A 339 -4.97 -24.64 5.95
C LYS A 339 -5.80 -23.58 6.67
N GLN A 340 -6.17 -22.48 6.00
CA GLN A 340 -7.05 -21.45 6.55
C GLN A 340 -8.46 -22.00 6.84
N LEU A 341 -8.98 -22.84 5.94
CA LEU A 341 -10.29 -23.46 6.10
C LEU A 341 -10.26 -24.71 7.02
N GLY A 342 -9.06 -25.22 7.32
CA GLY A 342 -8.86 -26.43 8.13
C GLY A 342 -9.36 -27.71 7.44
N ILE A 343 -9.29 -27.76 6.11
CA ILE A 343 -9.80 -28.86 5.26
C ILE A 343 -8.63 -29.70 4.77
N THR A 344 -8.82 -31.02 4.67
CA THR A 344 -7.78 -31.96 4.22
C THR A 344 -7.83 -32.31 2.74
N GLY A 345 -8.96 -32.08 2.04
CA GLY A 345 -9.04 -32.23 0.58
C GLY A 345 -10.40 -31.86 -0.06
N TYR A 346 -10.38 -31.69 -1.40
CA TYR A 346 -11.49 -31.23 -2.24
C TYR A 346 -12.75 -32.13 -2.19
N SER A 347 -12.60 -33.46 -2.15
CA SER A 347 -13.72 -34.41 -2.25
C SER A 347 -14.65 -34.44 -1.03
N THR A 348 -14.31 -33.73 0.04
CA THR A 348 -15.01 -33.81 1.33
C THR A 348 -15.27 -32.44 1.94
N VAL A 349 -15.07 -31.36 1.18
CA VAL A 349 -15.19 -29.96 1.63
C VAL A 349 -16.52 -29.75 2.38
N ARG A 350 -17.66 -29.98 1.72
CA ARG A 350 -18.99 -29.72 2.33
C ARG A 350 -19.24 -30.52 3.62
N ARG A 351 -18.75 -31.76 3.70
CA ARG A 351 -18.93 -32.64 4.86
C ARG A 351 -17.99 -32.28 6.01
N GLU A 352 -16.74 -31.95 5.71
CA GLU A 352 -15.76 -31.47 6.69
C GLU A 352 -16.16 -30.10 7.26
N LEU A 353 -16.70 -29.19 6.43
CA LEU A 353 -17.26 -27.92 6.89
C LEU A 353 -18.46 -28.14 7.83
N MET A 354 -19.39 -29.03 7.48
CA MET A 354 -20.54 -29.34 8.35
C MET A 354 -20.12 -29.92 9.71
N GLU A 355 -19.06 -30.72 9.76
CA GLU A 355 -18.53 -31.23 11.03
C GLU A 355 -17.90 -30.10 11.86
N LYS A 356 -17.22 -29.15 11.22
CA LYS A 356 -16.66 -27.96 11.90
C LYS A 356 -17.72 -26.99 12.41
N ILE A 357 -18.88 -26.88 11.76
CA ILE A 357 -20.01 -26.07 12.28
C ILE A 357 -20.44 -26.57 13.67
N LYS A 358 -20.33 -27.87 13.97
CA LYS A 358 -20.62 -28.41 15.30
C LYS A 358 -19.60 -27.99 16.37
N GLU A 359 -18.39 -27.62 15.98
CA GLU A 359 -17.38 -27.08 16.90
C GLU A 359 -17.76 -25.66 17.37
N LEU A 360 -18.53 -24.92 16.57
CA LEU A 360 -18.97 -23.56 16.89
C LEU A 360 -19.79 -23.50 18.19
N ALA A 361 -20.64 -24.50 18.44
CA ALA A 361 -21.40 -24.61 19.69
C ALA A 361 -20.48 -24.72 20.93
N LYS A 362 -19.37 -25.45 20.82
CA LYS A 362 -18.36 -25.56 21.89
C LYS A 362 -17.60 -24.25 22.09
N ILE A 363 -17.38 -23.51 21.00
CA ILE A 363 -16.73 -22.19 21.03
C ILE A 363 -17.65 -21.19 21.74
N TYR A 364 -18.95 -21.14 21.42
CA TYR A 364 -19.91 -20.28 22.12
C TYR A 364 -20.03 -20.61 23.60
N GLN A 365 -20.01 -21.88 23.99
CA GLN A 365 -20.02 -22.26 25.39
C GLN A 365 -18.79 -21.71 26.12
N ARG A 366 -17.60 -21.82 25.51
CA ARG A 366 -16.35 -21.28 26.07
C ARG A 366 -16.40 -19.76 26.19
N ILE A 367 -16.93 -19.06 25.18
CA ILE A 367 -17.09 -17.61 25.19
C ILE A 367 -18.05 -17.20 26.30
N ALA A 368 -19.20 -17.88 26.43
CA ALA A 368 -20.16 -17.60 27.50
C ALA A 368 -19.56 -17.82 28.90
N GLU A 369 -18.79 -18.91 29.09
CA GLU A 369 -18.06 -19.19 30.33
C GLU A 369 -17.05 -18.10 30.67
N LYS A 370 -16.29 -17.61 29.69
CA LYS A 370 -15.34 -16.51 29.88
C LYS A 370 -16.02 -15.16 30.07
N THR A 371 -17.16 -14.94 29.44
CA THR A 371 -17.94 -13.69 29.58
C THR A 371 -18.41 -13.49 31.02
N ARG A 372 -18.65 -14.57 31.79
CA ARG A 372 -18.93 -14.48 33.24
C ARG A 372 -17.82 -13.84 34.05
N SER A 373 -16.57 -13.86 33.57
CA SER A 373 -15.47 -13.16 34.25
C SER A 373 -15.56 -11.63 34.14
N LEU A 374 -16.39 -11.12 33.22
CA LEU A 374 -16.61 -9.69 32.99
C LEU A 374 -17.64 -9.08 33.96
N ASP A 375 -18.28 -9.88 34.82
CA ASP A 375 -19.29 -9.43 35.79
C ASP A 375 -18.82 -8.22 36.62
N LYS A 376 -17.62 -8.30 37.18
CA LYS A 376 -17.01 -7.19 37.95
C LYS A 376 -16.79 -5.92 37.14
N ILE A 377 -16.58 -6.05 35.83
CA ILE A 377 -16.33 -4.94 34.90
C ILE A 377 -17.64 -4.25 34.57
N VAL A 378 -18.69 -5.05 34.34
CA VAL A 378 -20.04 -4.56 34.10
C VAL A 378 -20.56 -3.86 35.35
N GLU A 379 -20.41 -4.43 36.54
CA GLU A 379 -20.77 -3.77 37.81
C GLU A 379 -20.03 -2.43 37.97
N PHE A 380 -18.72 -2.42 37.69
CA PHE A 380 -17.91 -1.21 37.79
C PHE A 380 -18.33 -0.14 36.75
N TYR A 381 -18.65 -0.55 35.52
CA TYR A 381 -19.13 0.35 34.47
C TYR A 381 -20.52 0.92 34.79
N CYS A 382 -21.46 0.06 35.21
CA CYS A 382 -22.81 0.48 35.62
C CYS A 382 -22.76 1.46 36.78
N ALA A 383 -21.97 1.17 37.83
CA ALA A 383 -21.81 2.08 38.96
C ALA A 383 -21.22 3.44 38.52
N PHE A 384 -20.32 3.44 37.54
CA PHE A 384 -19.75 4.67 37.00
C PHE A 384 -20.77 5.49 36.18
N VAL A 385 -21.59 4.83 35.37
CA VAL A 385 -22.66 5.49 34.58
C VAL A 385 -23.74 6.05 35.51
N GLU A 386 -24.16 5.30 36.52
CA GLU A 386 -25.11 5.77 37.54
C GLU A 386 -24.58 6.99 38.30
N PHE A 387 -23.30 6.98 38.63
CA PHE A 387 -22.65 8.10 39.30
C PHE A 387 -22.57 9.35 38.40
N THR A 388 -22.29 9.19 37.10
CA THR A 388 -22.15 10.33 36.17
C THR A 388 -23.49 10.93 35.72
N PHE A 389 -24.53 10.12 35.53
CA PHE A 389 -25.83 10.57 35.00
C PHE A 389 -26.96 10.66 36.05
N GLY A 390 -26.79 10.15 37.27
CA GLY A 390 -27.80 10.19 38.33
C GLY A 390 -29.06 9.35 38.03
N GLN A 391 -30.21 9.69 38.65
CA GLN A 391 -31.49 8.97 38.53
C GLN A 391 -32.19 9.07 37.15
N GLN A 392 -31.60 9.72 36.16
CA GLN A 392 -32.21 9.90 34.82
C GLN A 392 -31.88 8.78 33.82
N TYR A 393 -31.17 7.74 34.26
CA TYR A 393 -30.75 6.65 33.38
C TYR A 393 -31.64 5.42 33.54
N ASP A 394 -32.32 5.01 32.45
CA ASP A 394 -32.93 3.70 32.34
C ASP A 394 -31.80 2.67 32.32
N GLY A 395 -31.63 1.89 33.39
CA GLY A 395 -30.49 1.00 33.71
C GLY A 395 -30.17 -0.12 32.71
N ASN A 396 -30.01 0.21 31.43
CA ASN A 396 -29.80 -0.67 30.30
C ASN A 396 -28.39 -0.46 29.69
N THR A 397 -27.37 -0.38 30.54
CA THR A 397 -25.95 -0.41 30.14
C THR A 397 -25.57 -1.83 29.73
N VAL A 398 -24.94 -1.98 28.55
CA VAL A 398 -24.43 -3.26 28.00
C VAL A 398 -25.40 -4.46 28.13
N PRO A 399 -26.63 -4.37 27.58
CA PRO A 399 -27.70 -5.34 27.82
C PRO A 399 -27.40 -6.75 27.31
N VAL A 400 -26.66 -6.87 26.20
CA VAL A 400 -26.36 -8.18 25.61
C VAL A 400 -25.28 -8.88 26.43
N VAL A 401 -24.25 -8.15 26.87
CA VAL A 401 -23.20 -8.70 27.74
C VAL A 401 -23.80 -9.12 29.09
N LYS A 402 -24.67 -8.31 29.70
CA LYS A 402 -25.34 -8.63 30.96
C LYS A 402 -26.20 -9.89 30.84
N HIS A 403 -26.98 -10.01 29.77
CA HIS A 403 -27.78 -11.20 29.50
C HIS A 403 -26.94 -12.47 29.33
N VAL A 404 -25.79 -12.39 28.64
CA VAL A 404 -24.86 -13.52 28.49
C VAL A 404 -24.19 -13.89 29.81
N ILE A 405 -23.92 -12.93 30.70
CA ILE A 405 -23.39 -13.21 32.05
C ILE A 405 -24.41 -13.96 32.89
N GLU A 406 -25.66 -13.47 32.94
CA GLU A 406 -26.72 -13.99 33.81
C GLU A 406 -27.28 -15.33 33.32
N LYS A 407 -27.60 -15.44 32.02
CA LYS A 407 -28.30 -16.59 31.45
C LYS A 407 -27.43 -17.43 30.49
N GLY A 408 -26.26 -16.96 30.10
CA GLY A 408 -25.40 -17.66 29.13
C GLY A 408 -25.86 -17.47 27.68
N ASN A 409 -25.40 -18.36 26.79
CA ASN A 409 -25.77 -18.32 25.37
C ASN A 409 -27.18 -18.88 25.14
N THR A 410 -28.20 -18.07 25.40
CA THR A 410 -29.62 -18.38 25.19
C THR A 410 -30.08 -17.99 23.77
N THR A 411 -31.34 -18.30 23.42
CA THR A 411 -31.92 -17.91 22.12
C THR A 411 -32.15 -16.40 22.04
N THR A 412 -32.08 -15.82 20.84
CA THR A 412 -32.43 -14.41 20.63
C THR A 412 -33.87 -14.13 21.04
N PHE A 413 -34.79 -15.09 20.86
CA PHE A 413 -36.16 -15.00 21.38
C PHE A 413 -36.21 -14.77 22.90
N GLU A 414 -35.42 -15.54 23.67
CA GLU A 414 -35.38 -15.39 25.13
C GLU A 414 -34.77 -14.05 25.57
N TYR A 415 -33.86 -13.48 24.77
CA TYR A 415 -33.34 -12.14 25.00
C TYR A 415 -34.38 -11.05 24.73
N THR A 416 -35.12 -11.15 23.62
CA THR A 416 -36.09 -10.12 23.22
C THR A 416 -37.36 -10.12 24.07
N TYR A 417 -37.84 -11.30 24.48
CA TYR A 417 -39.14 -11.47 25.16
C TYR A 417 -39.02 -11.88 26.63
N GLY A 418 -37.83 -12.21 27.12
CA GLY A 418 -37.58 -12.55 28.54
C GLY A 418 -37.98 -13.96 28.96
N GLU A 419 -38.76 -14.69 28.13
CA GLU A 419 -39.22 -16.06 28.36
C GLU A 419 -38.60 -17.06 27.39
N ALA A 420 -38.37 -18.30 27.85
CA ALA A 420 -37.83 -19.37 27.01
C ALA A 420 -38.88 -19.84 25.98
N PRO A 421 -38.51 -20.00 24.69
CA PRO A 421 -39.45 -20.41 23.65
C PRO A 421 -39.96 -21.84 23.87
N ALA A 422 -41.25 -22.08 23.59
CA ALA A 422 -41.88 -23.40 23.74
C ALA A 422 -41.42 -24.41 22.67
N SER A 423 -40.97 -23.94 21.50
CA SER A 423 -40.28 -24.74 20.50
C SER A 423 -39.32 -23.87 19.67
N ILE A 424 -38.19 -24.45 19.25
CA ILE A 424 -37.14 -23.79 18.46
C ILE A 424 -37.15 -24.43 17.08
N ILE A 425 -37.39 -23.64 16.04
CA ILE A 425 -37.30 -24.10 14.65
C ILE A 425 -36.14 -23.34 14.00
N GLU A 426 -34.95 -23.92 14.07
CA GLU A 426 -33.78 -23.39 13.37
C GLU A 426 -34.02 -23.44 11.85
N PRO A 427 -33.70 -22.36 11.10
CA PRO A 427 -33.75 -22.39 9.65
C PRO A 427 -32.89 -23.53 9.11
N PRO A 428 -33.38 -24.34 8.15
CA PRO A 428 -32.59 -25.42 7.60
C PRO A 428 -31.32 -24.86 6.96
N LEU A 429 -30.17 -25.43 7.32
CA LEU A 429 -28.91 -25.20 6.62
C LEU A 429 -29.11 -25.54 5.15
N ASN A 430 -29.16 -24.52 4.29
CA ASN A 430 -29.39 -24.65 2.86
C ASN A 430 -28.10 -25.11 2.15
N ILE A 431 -27.42 -26.12 2.70
CA ILE A 431 -26.28 -26.78 2.09
C ILE A 431 -26.84 -28.00 1.38
N LYS A 432 -27.04 -27.90 0.06
CA LYS A 432 -27.32 -29.08 -0.76
C LYS A 432 -26.14 -30.03 -0.59
N ALA A 433 -26.41 -31.23 -0.06
CA ALA A 433 -25.45 -32.32 -0.16
C ALA A 433 -25.18 -32.57 -1.64
N ASP A 434 -23.93 -32.76 -2.02
CA ASP A 434 -23.57 -33.14 -3.38
C ASP A 434 -24.35 -34.42 -3.72
N GLU A 435 -25.38 -34.31 -4.56
CA GLU A 435 -25.86 -35.47 -5.29
C GLU A 435 -24.69 -35.88 -6.18
N ASP A 436 -24.18 -37.08 -5.94
CA ASP A 436 -23.19 -37.73 -6.79
C ASP A 436 -23.65 -37.61 -8.26
N GLU A 437 -23.00 -36.73 -9.04
CA GLU A 437 -22.99 -36.86 -10.51
C GLU A 437 -22.12 -38.08 -10.86
N SER A 438 -22.58 -39.25 -10.45
CA SER A 438 -22.21 -40.51 -11.06
C SER A 438 -23.39 -40.97 -11.91
N VAL A 439 -23.08 -41.35 -13.15
CA VAL A 439 -23.96 -41.84 -14.22
C VAL A 439 -24.49 -40.79 -15.20
N LYS A 440 -23.64 -40.47 -16.19
CA LYS A 440 -23.90 -40.74 -17.62
C LYS A 440 -22.59 -40.71 -18.42
N SER A 441 -21.75 -41.71 -18.22
CA SER A 441 -20.76 -42.11 -19.20
C SER A 441 -21.46 -42.95 -20.28
N ASN A 442 -21.80 -42.35 -21.41
CA ASN A 442 -22.01 -43.06 -22.67
C ASN A 442 -22.01 -42.03 -23.80
N THR A 443 -20.81 -41.72 -24.31
CA THR A 443 -20.50 -41.63 -25.74
C THR A 443 -18.99 -41.42 -25.89
N ASP A 444 -18.37 -42.46 -26.43
CA ASP A 444 -17.19 -42.51 -27.28
C ASP A 444 -15.96 -41.64 -27.00
N ALA A 445 -14.85 -42.36 -26.89
CA ALA A 445 -13.50 -41.85 -27.03
C ALA A 445 -13.33 -41.25 -28.44
N ASP A 446 -13.45 -39.93 -28.53
CA ASP A 446 -12.79 -39.16 -29.58
C ASP A 446 -11.84 -38.17 -28.92
N ALA A 447 -10.62 -38.12 -29.48
CA ALA A 447 -9.58 -37.20 -29.11
C ALA A 447 -10.14 -35.77 -29.08
N ILE A 448 -9.99 -35.08 -27.95
CA ILE A 448 -10.30 -33.66 -27.86
C ILE A 448 -9.29 -32.93 -28.74
N ASP A 449 -9.76 -32.51 -29.91
CA ASP A 449 -9.05 -31.67 -30.87
C ASP A 449 -8.92 -30.25 -30.30
N PHE A 450 -7.71 -29.91 -29.85
CA PHE A 450 -7.34 -28.56 -29.42
C PHE A 450 -6.81 -27.70 -30.60
N GLY A 451 -7.21 -28.00 -31.84
CA GLY A 451 -6.74 -27.34 -33.05
C GLY A 451 -7.32 -25.95 -33.35
N SER A 452 -8.29 -25.45 -32.58
CA SER A 452 -8.87 -24.12 -32.84
C SER A 452 -9.38 -23.42 -31.58
N LEU A 453 -8.48 -22.75 -30.86
CA LEU A 453 -8.85 -21.65 -29.98
C LEU A 453 -8.05 -20.41 -30.39
N ASP A 454 -8.81 -19.36 -30.71
CA ASP A 454 -8.39 -18.09 -31.27
C ASP A 454 -7.34 -17.40 -30.39
N LEU A 455 -6.12 -17.27 -30.92
CA LEU A 455 -4.94 -16.71 -30.25
C LEU A 455 -4.97 -15.17 -30.13
N ASN A 456 -6.16 -14.57 -30.09
CA ASN A 456 -6.35 -13.11 -30.02
C ASN A 456 -7.33 -12.65 -28.91
N GLY A 457 -7.84 -13.56 -28.07
CA GLY A 457 -8.57 -13.16 -26.88
C GLY A 457 -7.59 -12.85 -25.74
N GLU A 458 -7.61 -11.61 -25.23
CA GLU A 458 -7.00 -11.27 -23.95
C GLU A 458 -7.32 -12.36 -22.92
N ILE A 459 -6.27 -12.87 -22.27
CA ILE A 459 -6.43 -13.76 -21.13
C ILE A 459 -6.96 -12.89 -20.00
N ASP A 460 -8.27 -12.94 -19.80
CA ASP A 460 -8.93 -12.36 -18.63
C ASP A 460 -8.55 -13.21 -17.41
N PHE A 461 -7.47 -12.80 -16.73
CA PHE A 461 -7.15 -13.25 -15.40
C PHE A 461 -8.16 -12.60 -14.44
N GLY A 462 -9.36 -13.19 -14.40
CA GLY A 462 -10.44 -12.73 -13.56
C GLY A 462 -9.97 -12.41 -12.13
N GLU A 463 -10.51 -11.31 -11.63
CA GLU A 463 -10.27 -10.66 -10.34
C GLU A 463 -9.78 -11.60 -9.23
N GLU A 464 -8.57 -11.32 -8.75
CA GLU A 464 -7.99 -11.94 -7.57
C GLU A 464 -8.84 -11.53 -6.35
N VAL A 465 -9.80 -12.38 -5.97
CA VAL A 465 -10.59 -12.16 -4.75
C VAL A 465 -9.67 -12.42 -3.56
N ASP A 466 -9.01 -11.36 -3.11
CA ASP A 466 -8.15 -11.37 -1.93
C ASP A 466 -9.02 -11.47 -0.67
N LEU A 467 -9.19 -12.70 -0.17
CA LEU A 467 -9.91 -12.99 1.07
C LEU A 467 -9.20 -12.45 2.33
N ASN A 468 -8.01 -11.86 2.18
CA ASN A 468 -7.20 -11.29 3.27
C ASN A 468 -7.36 -9.76 3.41
N ALA A 469 -8.06 -9.10 2.50
CA ALA A 469 -8.37 -7.69 2.66
C ALA A 469 -9.47 -7.56 3.74
N GLY A 470 -9.10 -7.08 4.92
CA GLY A 470 -10.02 -6.73 6.02
C GLY A 470 -10.91 -5.52 5.70
N GLY A 471 -11.45 -5.44 4.49
CA GLY A 471 -12.55 -4.56 4.12
C GLY A 471 -13.82 -5.39 4.09
N ASP A 472 -14.91 -4.87 4.67
CA ASP A 472 -16.24 -5.42 4.50
C ASP A 472 -16.54 -5.60 3.00
N ILE A 473 -16.47 -6.84 2.54
CA ILE A 473 -17.00 -7.21 1.23
C ILE A 473 -18.51 -7.22 1.40
N ASP A 474 -19.16 -6.21 0.82
CA ASP A 474 -20.61 -6.13 0.69
C ASP A 474 -21.10 -7.29 -0.21
N TRP A 475 -21.54 -8.38 0.41
CA TRP A 475 -22.10 -9.57 -0.26
C TRP A 475 -23.55 -9.32 -0.72
N GLY A 476 -23.81 -8.12 -1.24
CA GLY A 476 -25.08 -7.41 -1.19
C GLY A 476 -26.36 -8.14 -1.60
N ASP A 477 -27.42 -7.49 -1.12
CA ASP A 477 -28.80 -7.44 -1.58
C ASP A 477 -29.68 -8.70 -1.43
N THR A 478 -30.60 -8.59 -0.47
CA THR A 478 -31.84 -9.37 -0.42
C THR A 478 -32.89 -8.64 -1.26
N GLY A 479 -32.74 -8.71 -2.58
CA GLY A 479 -33.76 -8.24 -3.53
C GLY A 479 -34.93 -9.21 -3.61
N ASP A 480 -35.95 -9.00 -2.79
CA ASP A 480 -37.37 -8.89 -3.19
C ASP A 480 -38.29 -8.83 -1.95
N ALA A 481 -38.49 -7.60 -1.45
CA ALA A 481 -39.75 -7.21 -0.84
C ALA A 481 -40.02 -5.76 -1.26
N GLU A 482 -40.95 -5.58 -2.20
CA GLU A 482 -41.43 -4.28 -2.64
C GLU A 482 -41.79 -3.39 -1.45
N GLN A 483 -41.11 -2.26 -1.32
CA GLN A 483 -41.55 -1.14 -0.50
C GLN A 483 -42.67 -0.39 -1.24
N PRO A 484 -43.91 -0.31 -0.71
CA PRO A 484 -44.88 0.62 -1.25
C PRO A 484 -44.48 2.04 -0.84
N ALA A 485 -44.67 2.96 -1.79
CA ALA A 485 -44.34 4.36 -1.68
C ALA A 485 -44.86 5.01 -0.39
N ALA A 486 -43.99 5.80 0.25
CA ALA A 486 -44.35 6.68 1.35
C ALA A 486 -45.36 7.73 0.85
N ALA A 487 -46.63 7.56 1.20
CA ALA A 487 -47.57 8.65 1.27
C ALA A 487 -47.19 9.53 2.47
N GLN A 488 -47.08 10.84 2.23
CA GLN A 488 -46.97 11.84 3.30
C GLN A 488 -48.17 11.70 4.25
N ILE A 489 -47.89 11.41 5.51
CA ILE A 489 -48.83 11.52 6.62
C ILE A 489 -48.22 12.49 7.62
N ASP A 490 -49.01 13.52 7.91
CA ASP A 490 -48.75 14.67 8.77
C ASP A 490 -48.76 14.26 10.25
N TYR A 491 -47.77 14.70 11.04
CA TYR A 491 -47.62 14.36 12.46
C TYR A 491 -48.18 15.48 13.36
N ASP A 492 -49.48 15.74 13.27
CA ASP A 492 -50.17 16.57 14.26
C ASP A 492 -51.55 16.00 14.62
N VAL A 493 -51.54 14.91 15.40
CA VAL A 493 -52.68 14.53 16.25
C VAL A 493 -52.15 14.04 17.59
N SER A 494 -52.45 14.82 18.63
CA SER A 494 -52.19 14.53 20.04
C SER A 494 -52.98 13.28 20.51
N LEU A 495 -52.25 12.28 21.00
CA LEU A 495 -52.76 10.99 21.50
C LEU A 495 -53.31 11.07 22.94
N GLU A 496 -54.09 12.09 23.28
CA GLU A 496 -54.76 12.19 24.60
C GLU A 496 -56.29 12.01 24.54
N GLU A 497 -56.88 11.76 23.36
CA GLU A 497 -58.36 11.62 23.21
C GLU A 497 -58.80 10.34 22.48
N SER A 498 -58.10 9.23 22.69
CA SER A 498 -58.61 7.91 22.38
C SER A 498 -58.34 6.98 23.54
N GLY A 499 -59.35 6.83 24.40
CA GLY A 499 -59.39 5.92 25.55
C GLY A 499 -59.29 4.45 25.15
N ILE A 500 -58.14 4.04 24.63
CA ILE A 500 -57.76 2.67 24.37
C ILE A 500 -56.62 2.35 25.35
N VAL A 501 -56.98 1.72 26.46
CA VAL A 501 -56.03 1.04 27.33
C VAL A 501 -55.58 -0.19 26.56
N VAL A 502 -54.35 -0.18 26.03
CA VAL A 502 -53.70 -1.43 25.59
C VAL A 502 -53.12 -2.07 26.84
N GLU A 503 -53.95 -2.88 27.50
CA GLU A 503 -53.48 -3.83 28.50
C GLU A 503 -52.50 -4.81 27.85
N SER A 504 -51.38 -5.04 28.54
CA SER A 504 -50.33 -5.99 28.19
C SER A 504 -50.90 -7.38 27.90
N ALA A 505 -50.97 -7.75 26.62
CA ALA A 505 -51.19 -9.15 26.23
C ALA A 505 -49.92 -9.93 26.53
N GLY A 506 -49.92 -10.68 27.63
CA GLY A 506 -48.91 -11.69 27.93
C GLY A 506 -48.91 -12.75 26.82
N TYR A 507 -47.76 -12.95 26.18
CA TYR A 507 -47.54 -14.05 25.25
C TYR A 507 -47.08 -15.27 26.05
N GLU A 508 -48.01 -16.14 26.45
CA GLU A 508 -47.67 -17.48 26.93
C GLU A 508 -47.02 -18.28 25.78
N GLY A 509 -45.70 -18.40 25.78
CA GLY A 509 -44.95 -19.47 25.09
C GLY A 509 -44.89 -19.40 23.55
N GLY A 510 -44.36 -18.31 22.99
CA GLY A 510 -44.10 -18.20 21.55
C GLY A 510 -43.10 -19.23 21.01
N THR A 511 -43.22 -19.54 19.71
CA THR A 511 -42.28 -20.40 18.97
C THR A 511 -41.23 -19.53 18.30
N ALA A 512 -39.94 -19.78 18.55
CA ALA A 512 -38.86 -19.03 17.92
C ALA A 512 -38.67 -19.51 16.48
N THR A 513 -38.95 -18.63 15.50
CA THR A 513 -38.83 -18.92 14.07
C THR A 513 -37.89 -17.95 13.37
N GLY A 514 -37.07 -18.44 12.44
CA GLY A 514 -36.21 -17.57 11.63
C GLY A 514 -34.98 -17.06 12.39
N PRO A 515 -34.64 -15.75 12.34
CA PRO A 515 -33.46 -15.19 12.99
C PRO A 515 -33.53 -15.22 14.53
N GLU A 516 -34.74 -15.31 15.09
CA GLU A 516 -34.98 -15.37 16.54
C GLU A 516 -34.69 -16.76 17.14
N ALA A 517 -34.59 -17.80 16.29
CA ALA A 517 -34.25 -19.17 16.70
C ALA A 517 -32.76 -19.37 16.98
N TYR A 518 -31.89 -18.51 16.42
CA TYR A 518 -30.46 -18.56 16.68
C TYR A 518 -30.13 -18.13 18.11
N THR A 519 -28.97 -18.56 18.61
CA THR A 519 -28.48 -18.09 19.91
C THR A 519 -27.98 -16.65 19.84
N VAL A 520 -27.92 -15.94 20.97
CA VAL A 520 -27.49 -14.54 21.05
C VAL A 520 -26.09 -14.30 20.43
N LEU A 521 -25.16 -15.26 20.59
CA LEU A 521 -23.81 -15.17 20.00
C LEU A 521 -23.74 -15.60 18.52
N ASP A 522 -24.81 -16.19 18.01
CA ASP A 522 -24.89 -16.79 16.67
C ASP A 522 -25.68 -15.89 15.71
N ASN A 523 -26.72 -15.19 16.17
CA ASN A 523 -27.44 -14.22 15.36
C ASN A 523 -26.51 -13.03 15.00
N PRO A 524 -26.31 -12.70 13.71
CA PRO A 524 -25.41 -11.63 13.29
C PRO A 524 -25.69 -10.27 13.92
N ALA A 525 -26.96 -9.90 14.12
CA ALA A 525 -27.32 -8.61 14.69
C ALA A 525 -26.92 -8.50 16.17
N THR A 526 -27.31 -9.47 16.98
CA THR A 526 -26.96 -9.49 18.42
C THR A 526 -25.48 -9.78 18.66
N ARG A 527 -24.83 -10.52 17.76
CA ARG A 527 -23.37 -10.74 17.81
C ARG A 527 -22.61 -9.44 17.57
N SER A 528 -22.97 -8.66 16.56
CA SER A 528 -22.33 -7.36 16.32
C SER A 528 -22.55 -6.42 17.50
N GLU A 529 -23.75 -6.41 18.06
CA GLU A 529 -24.06 -5.63 19.27
C GLU A 529 -23.24 -6.08 20.49
N PHE A 530 -23.08 -7.40 20.70
CA PHE A 530 -22.22 -7.94 21.74
C PHE A 530 -20.75 -7.52 21.56
N ILE A 531 -20.22 -7.56 20.33
CA ILE A 531 -18.85 -7.12 20.03
C ILE A 531 -18.69 -5.61 20.28
N ASN A 532 -19.66 -4.79 19.86
CA ASN A 532 -19.65 -3.35 20.10
C ASN A 532 -19.63 -3.02 21.59
N GLN A 533 -20.46 -3.70 22.39
CA GLN A 533 -20.48 -3.53 23.86
C GLN A 533 -19.16 -3.97 24.51
N LEU A 534 -18.49 -5.00 24.00
CA LEU A 534 -17.15 -5.36 24.47
C LEU A 534 -16.09 -4.30 24.13
N PHE A 535 -16.16 -3.68 22.94
CA PHE A 535 -15.29 -2.56 22.60
C PHE A 535 -15.56 -1.32 23.44
N GLU A 536 -16.82 -1.04 23.78
CA GLU A 536 -17.20 0.03 24.71
C GLU A 536 -16.56 -0.19 26.10
N LEU A 537 -16.67 -1.40 26.66
CA LEU A 537 -16.01 -1.76 27.92
C LEU A 537 -14.49 -1.67 27.82
N GLU A 538 -13.89 -2.10 26.71
CA GLU A 538 -12.44 -2.01 26.49
C GLU A 538 -11.97 -0.54 26.46
N ALA A 539 -12.67 0.32 25.73
CA ALA A 539 -12.36 1.74 25.62
C ALA A 539 -12.49 2.44 26.98
N PHE A 540 -13.56 2.14 27.73
CA PHE A 540 -13.78 2.65 29.07
C PHE A 540 -12.64 2.24 30.03
N MET A 541 -12.25 0.97 30.04
CA MET A 541 -11.15 0.47 30.88
C MET A 541 -9.81 1.14 30.52
N LYS A 542 -9.50 1.31 29.23
CA LYS A 542 -8.29 2.02 28.77
C LYS A 542 -8.27 3.47 29.24
N LEU A 543 -9.41 4.16 29.15
CA LEU A 543 -9.55 5.54 29.62
C LEU A 543 -9.33 5.63 31.14
N ARG A 544 -9.95 4.75 31.93
CA ARG A 544 -9.76 4.70 33.40
C ARG A 544 -8.32 4.41 33.78
N LEU A 545 -7.67 3.48 33.08
CA LEU A 545 -6.25 3.15 33.30
C LEU A 545 -5.33 4.35 33.01
N TYR A 546 -5.67 5.16 32.02
CA TYR A 546 -4.94 6.40 31.72
C TYR A 546 -5.12 7.44 32.83
N GLU A 547 -6.35 7.63 33.33
CA GLU A 547 -6.63 8.54 34.44
C GLU A 547 -5.89 8.15 35.73
N PHE A 548 -5.86 6.85 36.07
CA PHE A 548 -5.12 6.36 37.24
C PHE A 548 -3.59 6.49 37.13
N LYS A 549 -3.05 6.61 35.91
CA LYS A 549 -1.61 6.82 35.66
C LYS A 549 -1.22 8.30 35.65
N GLY A 550 -2.18 9.23 35.68
CA GLY A 550 -1.94 10.67 35.75
C GLY A 550 -1.43 11.12 37.12
N ASP A 551 -0.64 12.19 37.16
CA ASP A 551 -0.05 12.75 38.39
C ASP A 551 -1.12 13.10 39.46
N ASP A 552 -0.90 12.67 40.71
CA ASP A 552 -1.79 12.82 41.88
C ASP A 552 -2.30 14.26 42.14
N LYS A 553 -1.59 15.28 41.65
CA LYS A 553 -2.00 16.70 41.79
C LYS A 553 -3.17 17.10 40.90
N ASN A 554 -3.37 16.45 39.75
CA ASN A 554 -4.53 16.69 38.88
C ASN A 554 -5.71 15.77 39.24
N ASN A 555 -5.48 14.68 39.97
CA ASN A 555 -6.48 13.69 40.39
C ASN A 555 -7.17 14.01 41.72
N LEU A 556 -6.86 15.15 42.36
CA LEU A 556 -7.52 15.58 43.60
C LEU A 556 -9.00 15.91 43.39
N LEU A 557 -9.37 16.33 42.17
CA LEU A 557 -10.75 16.62 41.78
C LEU A 557 -11.57 15.34 41.52
N SER A 558 -10.97 14.29 40.94
CA SER A 558 -11.65 13.00 40.77
C SER A 558 -11.85 12.28 42.10
N PHE A 559 -10.86 12.30 43.00
CA PHE A 559 -10.99 11.70 44.32
C PHE A 559 -11.99 12.42 45.25
N SER A 560 -12.11 13.74 45.16
CA SER A 560 -13.07 14.51 45.97
C SER A 560 -14.49 14.43 45.44
N GLN A 561 -14.69 14.34 44.13
CA GLN A 561 -16.02 14.13 43.54
C GLN A 561 -16.53 12.69 43.72
N MET A 562 -15.65 11.68 43.72
CA MET A 562 -16.03 10.26 43.88
C MET A 562 -16.24 9.83 45.33
N GLN A 563 -16.24 10.75 46.30
CA GLN A 563 -16.46 10.42 47.71
C GLN A 563 -17.91 9.97 48.00
N ASP A 564 -18.85 10.40 47.16
CA ASP A 564 -20.26 9.95 47.14
C ASP A 564 -20.49 8.75 46.18
N ALA A 565 -19.46 8.28 45.48
CA ALA A 565 -19.56 7.16 44.56
C ALA A 565 -19.58 5.79 45.28
N ALA A 566 -20.10 4.76 44.63
CA ALA A 566 -20.18 3.42 45.20
C ALA A 566 -18.79 2.88 45.63
N PRO A 567 -18.70 2.02 46.68
CA PRO A 567 -17.43 1.48 47.19
C PRO A 567 -16.55 0.79 46.14
N ILE A 568 -17.18 0.23 45.09
CA ILE A 568 -16.51 -0.42 43.96
C ILE A 568 -15.67 0.56 43.13
N LEU A 569 -16.05 1.83 43.09
CA LEU A 569 -15.34 2.91 42.38
C LEU A 569 -14.24 3.54 43.25
N GLN A 570 -14.36 3.45 44.58
CA GLN A 570 -13.39 4.02 45.52
C GLN A 570 -12.20 3.09 45.80
N LEU A 571 -12.40 1.78 45.68
CA LEU A 571 -11.39 0.75 45.99
C LEU A 571 -10.67 0.21 44.74
N SER A 572 -10.93 0.76 43.55
CA SER A 572 -10.31 0.30 42.31
C SER A 572 -8.85 0.73 42.22
N THR A 573 -7.96 -0.26 42.06
CA THR A 573 -6.52 -0.03 41.85
C THR A 573 -6.16 -0.11 40.37
N THR A 574 -4.99 0.41 40.01
CA THR A 574 -4.39 0.26 38.67
C THR A 574 -4.26 -1.20 38.25
N GLU A 575 -3.86 -2.08 39.17
CA GLU A 575 -3.72 -3.51 38.94
C GLU A 575 -5.08 -4.21 38.70
N SER A 576 -6.10 -3.83 39.47
CA SER A 576 -7.46 -4.37 39.29
C SER A 576 -8.03 -3.97 37.93
N THR A 577 -7.84 -2.71 37.52
CA THR A 577 -8.33 -2.17 36.24
C THR A 577 -7.61 -2.82 35.05
N GLN A 578 -6.31 -3.10 35.17
CA GLN A 578 -5.56 -3.83 34.14
C GLN A 578 -6.06 -5.27 33.99
N ASN A 579 -6.27 -5.98 35.09
CA ASN A 579 -6.81 -7.34 35.04
C ASN A 579 -8.22 -7.38 34.41
N MET A 580 -9.06 -6.39 34.74
CA MET A 580 -10.36 -6.22 34.09
C MET A 580 -10.22 -6.03 32.57
N LEU A 581 -9.33 -5.14 32.12
CA LEU A 581 -9.06 -4.93 30.69
C LEU A 581 -8.58 -6.22 30.00
N ASP A 582 -7.66 -6.96 30.61
CA ASP A 582 -7.12 -8.21 30.06
C ASP A 582 -8.24 -9.25 29.86
N ASN A 583 -9.20 -9.35 30.79
CA ASN A 583 -10.34 -10.26 30.66
C ASN A 583 -11.24 -9.90 29.46
N VAL A 584 -11.51 -8.61 29.21
CA VAL A 584 -12.28 -8.15 28.03
C VAL A 584 -11.54 -8.51 26.74
N GLN A 585 -10.24 -8.28 26.69
CA GLN A 585 -9.41 -8.57 25.52
C GLN A 585 -9.34 -10.05 25.19
N VAL A 586 -9.30 -10.92 26.21
CA VAL A 586 -9.36 -12.37 26.01
C VAL A 586 -10.68 -12.76 25.32
N VAL A 587 -11.82 -12.22 25.75
CA VAL A 587 -13.13 -12.52 25.14
C VAL A 587 -13.21 -11.98 23.70
N LEU A 588 -12.75 -10.75 23.45
CA LEU A 588 -12.68 -10.18 22.11
C LEU A 588 -11.80 -11.02 21.16
N SER A 589 -10.64 -11.51 21.65
CA SER A 589 -9.73 -12.32 20.84
C SER A 589 -10.33 -13.67 20.40
N GLU A 590 -11.19 -14.27 21.22
CA GLU A 590 -11.89 -15.51 20.86
C GLU A 590 -13.01 -15.27 19.85
N MET A 591 -13.73 -14.14 19.95
CA MET A 591 -14.79 -13.76 19.01
C MET A 591 -14.25 -13.34 17.64
N LEU A 592 -13.10 -12.66 17.61
CA LEU A 592 -12.49 -12.11 16.38
C LEU A 592 -11.51 -13.08 15.70
N HIS A 593 -11.39 -14.32 16.19
CA HIS A 593 -10.50 -15.29 15.57
C HIS A 593 -10.97 -15.64 14.14
N SER A 594 -10.05 -15.65 13.16
CA SER A 594 -10.33 -15.90 11.74
C SER A 594 -11.17 -17.16 11.49
N ASN A 595 -10.83 -18.28 12.15
CA ASN A 595 -11.60 -19.52 12.11
C ASN A 595 -13.08 -19.34 12.49
N VAL A 596 -13.39 -18.54 13.52
CA VAL A 596 -14.76 -18.30 13.98
C VAL A 596 -15.53 -17.45 12.96
N GLN A 597 -14.87 -16.45 12.37
CA GLN A 597 -15.45 -15.65 11.28
C GLN A 597 -15.78 -16.50 10.04
N HIS A 598 -14.86 -17.38 9.61
CA HIS A 598 -15.13 -18.30 8.52
C HIS A 598 -16.31 -19.24 8.82
N LEU A 599 -16.41 -19.77 10.06
CA LEU A 599 -17.53 -20.63 10.47
C LEU A 599 -18.87 -19.89 10.47
N HIS A 600 -18.90 -18.62 10.92
CA HIS A 600 -20.09 -17.78 10.82
C HIS A 600 -20.47 -17.55 9.35
N ASN A 601 -19.49 -17.27 8.49
CA ASN A 601 -19.76 -17.05 7.07
C ASN A 601 -20.31 -18.30 6.39
N ILE A 602 -19.80 -19.48 6.75
CA ILE A 602 -20.31 -20.78 6.27
C ILE A 602 -21.75 -21.00 6.71
N LYS A 603 -22.12 -20.60 7.93
CA LYS A 603 -23.45 -20.84 8.51
C LYS A 603 -24.52 -19.88 7.97
N HIS A 604 -24.19 -18.60 7.83
CA HIS A 604 -25.17 -17.58 7.43
C HIS A 604 -25.20 -17.29 5.93
N TYR A 605 -24.12 -17.57 5.20
CA TYR A 605 -24.05 -17.34 3.75
C TYR A 605 -23.92 -18.66 2.99
N SER A 606 -25.03 -19.14 2.42
CA SER A 606 -25.03 -20.37 1.60
C SER A 606 -24.13 -20.26 0.36
N ARG A 607 -24.10 -19.07 -0.26
CA ARG A 607 -23.23 -18.80 -1.43
C ARG A 607 -21.74 -18.85 -1.10
N TYR A 608 -21.33 -18.61 0.15
CA TYR A 608 -19.93 -18.64 0.54
C TYR A 608 -19.34 -20.04 0.36
N VAL A 609 -20.08 -21.09 0.72
CA VAL A 609 -19.63 -22.49 0.54
C VAL A 609 -19.49 -22.84 -0.94
N ASP A 610 -20.43 -22.39 -1.77
CA ASP A 610 -20.40 -22.65 -3.22
C ASP A 610 -19.24 -21.91 -3.90
N VAL A 611 -18.97 -20.66 -3.53
CA VAL A 611 -17.83 -19.89 -4.02
C VAL A 611 -16.51 -20.53 -3.57
N VAL A 612 -16.36 -20.89 -2.30
CA VAL A 612 -15.15 -21.55 -1.80
C VAL A 612 -14.93 -22.89 -2.51
N ALA A 613 -15.98 -23.69 -2.72
CA ALA A 613 -15.88 -24.94 -3.46
C ALA A 613 -15.49 -24.72 -4.94
N ALA A 614 -16.06 -23.71 -5.59
CA ALA A 614 -15.73 -23.36 -6.97
C ALA A 614 -14.27 -22.88 -7.11
N THR A 615 -13.80 -22.02 -6.20
CA THR A 615 -12.42 -21.53 -6.18
C THR A 615 -11.43 -22.68 -5.95
N LEU A 616 -11.71 -23.59 -5.02
CA LEU A 616 -10.87 -24.78 -4.80
C LEU A 616 -10.85 -25.70 -6.03
N LYS A 617 -12.01 -25.90 -6.70
CA LYS A 617 -12.09 -26.67 -7.96
C LYS A 617 -11.26 -26.03 -9.06
N GLN A 618 -11.35 -24.72 -9.22
CA GLN A 618 -10.61 -23.98 -10.24
C GLN A 618 -9.10 -24.10 -10.01
N LYS A 619 -8.63 -23.96 -8.76
CA LYS A 619 -7.21 -24.13 -8.43
C LYS A 619 -6.71 -25.55 -8.69
N LEU A 620 -7.53 -26.56 -8.39
CA LEU A 620 -7.18 -27.97 -8.66
C LEU A 620 -7.12 -28.27 -10.16
N ASN A 621 -8.09 -27.77 -10.94
CA ASN A 621 -8.08 -27.87 -12.40
C ASN A 621 -6.87 -27.16 -13.02
N LEU A 622 -6.44 -26.02 -12.46
CA LEU A 622 -5.25 -25.31 -12.91
C LEU A 622 -4.00 -26.16 -12.67
N ILE A 623 -3.86 -26.77 -11.50
CA ILE A 623 -2.76 -27.67 -11.17
C ILE A 623 -2.72 -28.85 -12.16
N ASP A 624 -3.85 -29.52 -12.38
CA ASP A 624 -3.93 -30.66 -13.31
C ASP A 624 -3.54 -30.26 -14.74
N ARG A 625 -3.97 -29.08 -15.20
CA ARG A 625 -3.59 -28.53 -16.49
C ARG A 625 -2.08 -28.27 -16.58
N MET A 626 -1.47 -27.68 -15.55
CA MET A 626 -0.02 -27.41 -15.54
C MET A 626 0.78 -28.72 -15.55
N VAL A 627 0.33 -29.75 -14.83
CA VAL A 627 0.96 -31.08 -14.83
C VAL A 627 0.82 -31.77 -16.20
N ALA A 628 -0.35 -31.64 -16.86
CA ALA A 628 -0.56 -32.20 -18.19
C ALA A 628 0.34 -31.51 -19.24
N GLU A 629 0.43 -30.19 -19.21
CA GLU A 629 1.32 -29.41 -20.09
C GLU A 629 2.80 -29.76 -19.84
N GLN A 630 3.22 -29.92 -18.59
CA GLN A 630 4.58 -30.33 -18.26
C GLN A 630 4.92 -31.71 -18.85
N LYS A 631 4.02 -32.70 -18.75
CA LYS A 631 4.21 -34.02 -19.35
C LYS A 631 4.29 -33.96 -20.87
N CYS A 632 3.42 -33.16 -21.51
CA CYS A 632 3.43 -32.95 -22.96
C CYS A 632 4.75 -32.31 -23.43
N VAL A 633 5.25 -31.30 -22.71
CA VAL A 633 6.53 -30.65 -23.00
C VAL A 633 7.70 -31.61 -22.82
N ARG A 634 7.71 -32.42 -21.75
CA ARG A 634 8.76 -33.43 -21.52
C ARG A 634 8.81 -34.48 -22.63
N GLN A 635 7.64 -34.99 -23.05
CA GLN A 635 7.58 -35.93 -24.17
C GLN A 635 8.11 -35.28 -25.46
N LYS A 636 7.72 -34.03 -25.75
CA LYS A 636 8.24 -33.29 -26.91
C LYS A 636 9.74 -33.02 -26.80
N GLN A 637 10.27 -32.83 -25.60
CA GLN A 637 11.70 -32.64 -25.36
C GLN A 637 12.48 -33.92 -25.65
N GLU A 638 12.00 -35.08 -25.18
CA GLU A 638 12.61 -36.38 -25.47
C GLU A 638 12.60 -36.67 -26.98
N GLU A 639 11.45 -36.47 -27.64
CA GLU A 639 11.33 -36.62 -29.11
C GLU A 639 12.21 -35.64 -29.89
N ALA A 640 12.39 -34.41 -29.37
CA ALA A 640 13.28 -33.42 -29.97
C ALA A 640 14.74 -33.78 -29.74
N GLN A 641 15.09 -34.32 -28.58
CA GLN A 641 16.47 -34.69 -28.22
C GLN A 641 16.97 -35.85 -29.08
N ASP A 642 16.13 -36.84 -29.35
CA ASP A 642 16.43 -37.94 -30.28
C ASP A 642 16.67 -37.43 -31.70
N LYS A 643 15.82 -36.50 -32.17
CA LYS A 643 15.99 -35.84 -33.48
C LYS A 643 17.23 -34.95 -33.51
N ILE A 644 17.59 -34.30 -32.41
CA ILE A 644 18.81 -33.48 -32.29
C ILE A 644 20.06 -34.36 -32.36
N GLU A 645 20.06 -35.57 -31.79
CA GLU A 645 21.19 -36.49 -31.89
C GLU A 645 21.42 -36.96 -33.33
N GLU A 646 20.35 -37.27 -34.06
CA GLU A 646 20.38 -37.65 -35.48
C GLU A 646 20.87 -36.48 -36.37
N LEU A 647 20.42 -35.25 -36.06
CA LEU A 647 20.72 -34.05 -36.84
C LEU A 647 21.98 -33.31 -36.37
N ARG A 648 22.66 -33.77 -35.31
CA ARG A 648 23.86 -33.15 -34.71
C ARG A 648 24.98 -32.80 -35.73
N PRO A 649 25.32 -33.65 -36.73
CA PRO A 649 26.33 -33.26 -37.73
C PRO A 649 25.83 -32.18 -38.70
N LEU A 650 24.54 -32.20 -39.05
CA LEU A 650 23.91 -31.16 -39.88
C LEU A 650 23.78 -29.84 -39.10
N LEU A 651 23.49 -29.91 -37.80
CA LEU A 651 23.41 -28.76 -36.92
C LEU A 651 24.76 -28.03 -36.81
N LYS A 652 25.87 -28.75 -36.67
CA LYS A 652 27.22 -28.14 -36.68
C LYS A 652 27.50 -27.39 -37.99
N LEU A 653 27.11 -27.97 -39.12
CA LEU A 653 27.25 -27.32 -40.43
C LEU A 653 26.35 -26.08 -40.53
N VAL A 654 25.11 -26.14 -40.02
CA VAL A 654 24.17 -25.02 -39.98
C VAL A 654 24.64 -23.91 -39.05
N ILE A 655 25.21 -24.23 -37.88
CA ILE A 655 25.78 -23.24 -36.94
C ILE A 655 26.95 -22.50 -37.60
N GLN A 656 27.86 -23.23 -38.26
CA GLN A 656 28.97 -22.61 -38.98
C GLN A 656 28.48 -21.65 -40.08
N ARG A 657 27.50 -22.09 -40.88
CA ARG A 657 26.87 -21.25 -41.92
C ARG A 657 26.11 -20.05 -41.34
N THR A 658 25.49 -20.22 -40.18
CA THR A 658 24.75 -19.15 -39.49
C THR A 658 25.70 -18.10 -38.90
N LYS A 659 26.87 -18.52 -38.39
CA LYS A 659 27.96 -17.61 -37.96
C LYS A 659 28.55 -16.82 -39.12
N GLU A 660 28.76 -17.48 -40.27
CA GLU A 660 29.18 -16.82 -41.51
C GLU A 660 28.16 -15.75 -41.94
N LEU A 661 26.87 -16.10 -41.95
CA LEU A 661 25.78 -15.20 -42.32
C LEU A 661 25.65 -14.01 -41.34
N GLN A 662 25.79 -14.25 -40.04
CA GLN A 662 25.76 -13.19 -39.02
C GLN A 662 26.88 -12.17 -39.26
N ALA A 663 28.12 -12.64 -39.47
CA ALA A 663 29.27 -11.77 -39.70
C ALA A 663 29.13 -10.96 -41.00
N GLU A 664 28.48 -11.52 -42.02
CA GLU A 664 28.18 -10.81 -43.28
C GLU A 664 27.12 -9.73 -43.10
N ILE A 665 26.05 -10.00 -42.33
CA ILE A 665 25.00 -9.02 -42.02
C ILE A 665 25.56 -7.89 -41.14
N GLU A 666 26.33 -8.20 -40.10
CA GLU A 666 26.97 -7.19 -39.22
C GLU A 666 27.89 -6.25 -40.02
N ARG A 667 28.67 -6.82 -40.96
CA ARG A 667 29.57 -6.05 -41.83
C ARG A 667 28.80 -5.15 -42.80
N ASP A 668 27.67 -5.60 -43.34
CA ASP A 668 26.87 -4.80 -44.26
C ASP A 668 26.12 -3.66 -43.53
N ILE A 669 25.58 -3.93 -42.35
CA ILE A 669 24.95 -2.91 -41.50
C ILE A 669 26.01 -1.89 -41.03
N SER A 670 27.18 -2.35 -40.58
CA SER A 670 28.28 -1.48 -40.13
C SER A 670 28.73 -0.48 -41.20
N LYS A 671 28.88 -0.93 -42.46
CA LYS A 671 29.22 -0.06 -43.61
C LYS A 671 28.21 1.07 -43.81
N ARG A 672 26.91 0.83 -43.55
CA ARG A 672 25.83 1.82 -43.72
C ARG A 672 25.80 2.86 -42.59
N TYR A 673 26.37 2.56 -41.43
CA TYR A 673 26.47 3.45 -40.28
C TYR A 673 27.92 3.94 -40.05
N LYS A 674 28.61 4.35 -41.11
CA LYS A 674 29.97 4.94 -41.05
C LYS A 674 31.00 4.05 -40.31
N ASN A 675 30.91 2.73 -40.46
CA ASN A 675 31.75 1.74 -39.77
C ASN A 675 31.61 1.72 -38.24
N ARG A 676 30.45 2.11 -37.69
CA ARG A 676 30.12 1.83 -36.28
C ARG A 676 30.09 0.32 -36.04
N THR A 677 30.51 -0.11 -34.85
CA THR A 677 30.41 -1.51 -34.42
C THR A 677 28.94 -1.89 -34.25
N VAL A 678 28.55 -3.01 -34.87
CA VAL A 678 27.20 -3.58 -34.81
C VAL A 678 27.34 -4.98 -34.24
N HIS A 679 26.58 -5.29 -33.20
CA HIS A 679 26.54 -6.63 -32.63
C HIS A 679 25.12 -7.18 -32.74
N LEU A 680 24.99 -8.32 -33.42
CA LEU A 680 23.75 -9.10 -33.40
C LEU A 680 23.76 -10.00 -32.16
N THR A 681 22.94 -9.67 -31.17
CA THR A 681 22.89 -10.38 -29.89
C THR A 681 21.69 -11.33 -29.83
N GLY A 682 21.82 -12.43 -29.07
CA GLY A 682 20.67 -13.25 -28.65
C GLY A 682 20.45 -14.62 -29.30
N GLY A 683 21.44 -15.27 -29.93
CA GLY A 683 21.21 -16.65 -30.40
C GLY A 683 22.42 -17.48 -30.77
N VAL A 684 23.33 -16.95 -31.59
CA VAL A 684 24.41 -17.75 -32.18
C VAL A 684 25.60 -17.97 -31.22
N ASN A 685 25.74 -17.10 -30.21
CA ASN A 685 26.72 -17.28 -29.12
C ASN A 685 26.21 -18.26 -28.03
N THR A 686 24.93 -18.60 -28.06
CA THR A 686 24.27 -19.57 -27.16
C THR A 686 24.01 -20.94 -27.83
N LEU A 687 24.30 -21.08 -29.13
CA LEU A 687 24.20 -22.32 -29.92
C LEU A 687 25.50 -23.13 -29.97
#